data_AF-A0A378KSM0-F1
#
_entry.id   AF-A0A378KSM0-F1
#
_cell.length_a   1.000
_cell.length_b   1.000
_cell.length_c   1.000
_cell.angle_alpha   90.00
_cell.angle_beta   90.00
_cell.angle_gamma   90.00
#
_symmetry.space_group_name_H-M   'P 1'
#
loop_
_entity.id
_entity.type
_entity.pdbx_description
1 polymer ?
#
loop_
_entity_poly.entity_id
_entity_poly.type
_entity_poly.pdbx_seq_one_letter_code
_entity_poly.pdbx_strand_id
1 'polypeptide(L)'
;MKDKAKKLVKAAERFLNQKRYEKAEAKLQEAFKLSPDSDIAWYTKGLVHLAKKEYAEAVYIFEKVADSYPVYEVRATLKINLICYEARNFSPEELEELKKPSVQVLRDVYCTPQYQNEFNDLRRNHQKIKDFDYNKKIEWILSLMRFSFKYYSADNKHFPFANASLLGSTTEAIQKRFKYVGNNVAKFVINKFNPQNISASIDNYALEVLGNLEDDVFLDESQVILRMIFETIHQLPREKRGALLDFLPWGANSWYFLEFCSTFFRDSEEDSSVPFMYPVNHGESDASIMLYNEFQKSLMIDNCLVKVVIPDLLKEDLHRLYHFFTTVQANLIDPLNSIKPLEELPNLKPLLWYFKHTYQFARLTALLPAPMDQKTYVHHIDGAQPCEISPLVHLLLLTPTEDSLVGNLKSKLALIRRIQMVGEVFTRRGWGNQLDTIDYVDAELLNEIRNGLSHLEDLHSFAHIFELEHNNAQIIDLYKELNHLRDKIYQVIKNRQMQFNTLPDVTSPFKVWKGSMTTYWNRVKDYYKQPVPFNPQTFVPSVPLLENQTLTKFLDSINKNSQYYKKVCSMLRGEIPMEQLSFDETKDLSTPAVRQAIIKKTLKTASKKYTELKNNFIKQKSAERKAEEQALLNTKKTVMQNDYPHLRALGFTSYDQLHKPEKMSVRSLLHTLQSRFEFLRKILIDSGVNFDDTTSAEVVKSLITSDVEVLLSCSYLITQIVSIMNKLDGLEALEVIHPQLPVRLPCFIALRNALEHNDPVIDSKDNNFIQMQSNTNILMAQITHELIDQFFVATMKADPILMADNPDDFITEKETPRSKQAAAIDCTTLEYPDLPVRMIPVYGVGARDLFFNTVTFNSELHPAEVQESNTIKIGLD
;
A
#
# COMPACT_ATOMS: atom_id res chain seq x y z
N MET A 1 -44.02 17.93 -53.38
CA MET A 1 -43.00 17.62 -52.34
C MET A 1 -43.20 16.22 -51.74
N LYS A 2 -44.40 15.84 -51.27
CA LYS A 2 -44.69 14.51 -50.68
C LYS A 2 -44.40 13.31 -51.60
N ASP A 3 -44.71 13.36 -52.89
CA ASP A 3 -44.40 12.25 -53.83
C ASP A 3 -42.90 12.04 -54.06
N LYS A 4 -42.12 13.14 -54.01
CA LYS A 4 -40.66 13.07 -54.09
C LYS A 4 -40.08 12.41 -52.85
N ALA A 5 -40.60 12.73 -51.65
CA ALA A 5 -40.25 12.05 -50.40
C ALA A 5 -40.58 10.54 -50.46
N LYS A 6 -41.77 10.15 -50.93
CA LYS A 6 -42.14 8.73 -51.10
C LYS A 6 -41.22 7.97 -52.06
N LYS A 7 -40.80 8.60 -53.18
CA LYS A 7 -39.81 8.01 -54.10
C LYS A 7 -38.46 7.79 -53.43
N LEU A 8 -38.02 8.71 -52.57
CA LEU A 8 -36.78 8.58 -51.81
C LEU A 8 -36.86 7.45 -50.76
N VAL A 9 -37.99 7.31 -50.06
CA VAL A 9 -38.21 6.18 -49.13
C VAL A 9 -38.18 4.84 -49.86
N LYS A 10 -38.83 4.71 -51.02
CA LYS A 10 -38.73 3.50 -51.86
C LYS A 10 -37.30 3.21 -52.33
N ALA A 11 -36.51 4.24 -52.58
CA ALA A 11 -35.09 4.07 -52.90
C ALA A 11 -34.31 3.56 -51.67
N ALA A 12 -34.60 4.06 -50.48
CA ALA A 12 -34.01 3.58 -49.24
C ALA A 12 -34.36 2.11 -48.96
N GLU A 13 -35.61 1.69 -49.15
CA GLU A 13 -36.04 0.29 -49.02
C GLU A 13 -35.29 -0.64 -49.98
N ARG A 14 -35.07 -0.19 -51.23
CA ARG A 14 -34.26 -0.95 -52.20
C ARG A 14 -32.82 -1.10 -51.73
N PHE A 15 -32.21 -0.04 -51.20
CA PHE A 15 -30.84 -0.11 -50.67
C PHE A 15 -30.76 -0.99 -49.41
N LEU A 16 -31.77 -0.95 -48.54
CA LEU A 16 -31.90 -1.83 -47.39
C LEU A 16 -31.92 -3.31 -47.82
N ASN A 17 -32.74 -3.65 -48.83
CA ASN A 17 -32.78 -5.02 -49.37
C ASN A 17 -31.46 -5.47 -50.00
N GLN A 18 -30.63 -4.52 -50.46
CA GLN A 18 -29.28 -4.76 -50.96
C GLN A 18 -28.21 -4.78 -49.85
N LYS A 19 -28.60 -4.65 -48.57
CA LYS A 19 -27.68 -4.51 -47.42
C LYS A 19 -26.74 -3.31 -47.51
N ARG A 20 -27.14 -2.25 -48.23
CA ARG A 20 -26.39 -1.00 -48.40
C ARG A 20 -26.91 0.07 -47.45
N TYR A 21 -26.65 -0.10 -46.16
CA TYR A 21 -27.33 0.63 -45.10
C TYR A 21 -27.05 2.14 -45.13
N GLU A 22 -25.82 2.57 -45.42
CA GLU A 22 -25.43 3.98 -45.47
C GLU A 22 -26.16 4.71 -46.61
N LYS A 23 -26.38 4.01 -47.73
CA LYS A 23 -27.15 4.56 -48.86
C LYS A 23 -28.63 4.63 -48.54
N ALA A 24 -29.15 3.69 -47.77
CA ALA A 24 -30.52 3.75 -47.28
C ALA A 24 -30.71 4.94 -46.34
N GLU A 25 -29.82 5.13 -45.36
CA GLU A 25 -29.83 6.27 -44.43
C GLU A 25 -29.73 7.61 -45.17
N ALA A 26 -28.83 7.75 -46.15
CA ALA A 26 -28.68 8.97 -46.93
C ALA A 26 -29.98 9.33 -47.68
N LYS A 27 -30.68 8.34 -48.26
CA LYS A 27 -31.96 8.56 -48.93
C LYS A 27 -33.09 8.88 -47.96
N LEU A 28 -33.08 8.31 -46.76
CA LEU A 28 -34.00 8.69 -45.69
C LEU A 28 -33.75 10.12 -45.22
N GLN A 29 -32.51 10.57 -45.08
CA GLN A 29 -32.19 11.96 -44.76
C GLN A 29 -32.72 12.94 -45.82
N GLU A 30 -32.55 12.63 -47.12
CA GLU A 30 -33.15 13.41 -48.21
C GLU A 30 -34.69 13.43 -48.12
N ALA A 31 -35.31 12.31 -47.73
CA ALA A 31 -36.75 12.22 -47.54
C ALA A 31 -37.24 13.08 -46.36
N PHE A 32 -36.55 13.06 -45.22
CA PHE A 32 -36.89 13.87 -44.03
C PHE A 32 -36.77 15.36 -44.30
N LYS A 33 -35.84 15.82 -45.13
CA LYS A 33 -35.77 17.24 -45.57
C LYS A 33 -37.02 17.70 -46.33
N LEU A 34 -37.70 16.79 -47.02
CA LEU A 34 -38.90 17.10 -47.80
C LEU A 34 -40.20 16.85 -47.03
N SER A 35 -40.18 15.93 -46.06
CA SER A 35 -41.33 15.56 -45.24
C SER A 35 -40.85 15.02 -43.89
N PRO A 36 -40.62 15.90 -42.89
CA PRO A 36 -40.09 15.51 -41.58
C PRO A 36 -40.97 14.48 -40.83
N ASP A 37 -42.29 14.55 -41.02
CA ASP A 37 -43.28 13.71 -40.32
C ASP A 37 -43.77 12.53 -41.17
N SER A 38 -42.97 12.04 -42.13
CA SER A 38 -43.36 10.89 -42.94
C SER A 38 -43.31 9.60 -42.11
N ASP A 39 -44.49 9.08 -41.80
CA ASP A 39 -44.74 7.77 -41.18
C ASP A 39 -43.94 6.62 -41.84
N ILE A 40 -43.99 6.50 -43.17
CA ILE A 40 -43.25 5.47 -43.93
C ILE A 40 -41.73 5.66 -43.78
N ALA A 41 -41.24 6.91 -43.80
CA ALA A 41 -39.81 7.18 -43.65
C ALA A 41 -39.30 6.81 -42.25
N TRP A 42 -40.06 7.13 -41.19
CA TRP A 42 -39.74 6.73 -39.82
C TRP A 42 -39.76 5.22 -39.64
N TYR A 43 -40.77 4.52 -40.15
CA TYR A 43 -40.82 3.06 -40.10
C TYR A 43 -39.65 2.40 -40.86
N THR A 44 -39.35 2.88 -42.06
CA THR A 44 -38.20 2.39 -42.85
C THR A 44 -36.86 2.67 -42.16
N LYS A 45 -36.74 3.80 -41.44
CA LYS A 45 -35.56 4.08 -40.61
C LYS A 45 -35.37 3.00 -39.52
N GLY A 46 -36.44 2.62 -38.82
CA GLY A 46 -36.39 1.54 -37.82
C GLY A 46 -35.95 0.20 -38.42
N LEU A 47 -36.42 -0.13 -39.63
CA LEU A 47 -35.99 -1.34 -40.35
C LEU A 47 -34.50 -1.31 -40.73
N VAL A 48 -33.95 -0.14 -41.08
CA VAL A 48 -32.52 0.00 -41.38
C VAL A 48 -31.67 -0.26 -40.13
N HIS A 49 -32.00 0.35 -38.99
CA HIS A 49 -31.28 0.11 -37.73
C HIS A 49 -31.39 -1.35 -37.26
N LEU A 50 -32.58 -1.96 -37.40
CA LEU A 50 -32.77 -3.38 -37.11
C LEU A 50 -31.86 -4.27 -37.98
N ALA A 51 -31.76 -4.00 -39.28
CA ALA A 51 -30.89 -4.75 -40.18
C ALA A 51 -29.39 -4.59 -39.87
N LYS A 52 -29.00 -3.44 -39.29
CA LYS A 52 -27.64 -3.18 -38.77
C LYS A 52 -27.39 -3.83 -37.39
N LYS A 53 -28.40 -4.46 -36.79
CA LYS A 53 -28.40 -4.96 -35.40
C LYS A 53 -28.18 -3.87 -34.34
N GLU A 54 -28.56 -2.64 -34.67
CA GLU A 54 -28.59 -1.50 -33.74
C GLU A 54 -29.93 -1.52 -32.99
N TYR A 55 -30.06 -2.50 -32.09
CA TYR A 55 -31.33 -2.82 -31.43
C TYR A 55 -31.88 -1.66 -30.60
N ALA A 56 -31.04 -0.88 -29.92
CA ALA A 56 -31.48 0.23 -29.08
C ALA A 56 -32.13 1.33 -29.93
N GLU A 57 -31.48 1.75 -31.01
CA GLU A 57 -32.04 2.71 -31.98
C GLU A 57 -33.28 2.18 -32.67
N ALA A 58 -33.30 0.90 -33.06
CA ALA A 58 -34.44 0.29 -33.73
C ALA A 58 -35.69 0.32 -32.83
N VAL A 59 -35.55 -0.10 -31.57
CA VAL A 59 -36.62 -0.07 -30.56
C VAL A 59 -37.13 1.36 -30.36
N TYR A 60 -36.23 2.33 -30.13
CA TYR A 60 -36.61 3.74 -29.95
C TYR A 60 -37.40 4.30 -31.14
N ILE A 61 -36.96 3.99 -32.37
CA ILE A 61 -37.66 4.44 -33.57
C ILE A 61 -39.02 3.77 -33.70
N PHE A 62 -39.13 2.47 -33.42
CA PHE A 62 -40.41 1.76 -33.51
C PHE A 62 -41.40 2.21 -32.43
N GLU A 63 -40.96 2.47 -31.20
CA GLU A 63 -41.81 3.03 -30.14
C GLU A 63 -42.35 4.39 -30.57
N LYS A 64 -41.48 5.28 -31.05
CA LYS A 64 -41.91 6.57 -31.61
C LYS A 64 -42.91 6.41 -32.76
N VAL A 65 -42.70 5.44 -33.64
CA VAL A 65 -43.62 5.16 -34.75
C VAL A 65 -44.98 4.69 -34.24
N ALA A 66 -45.00 3.81 -33.24
CA ALA A 66 -46.23 3.33 -32.64
C ALA A 66 -47.02 4.44 -31.96
N ASP A 67 -46.33 5.31 -31.21
CA ASP A 67 -46.95 6.42 -30.49
C ASP A 67 -47.47 7.53 -31.40
N SER A 68 -46.74 7.83 -32.49
CA SER A 68 -47.02 8.99 -33.34
C SER A 68 -47.86 8.67 -34.57
N TYR A 69 -47.89 7.41 -35.02
CA TYR A 69 -48.50 7.00 -36.29
C TYR A 69 -49.37 5.75 -36.15
N PRO A 70 -50.67 5.89 -35.82
CA PRO A 70 -51.59 4.77 -35.57
C PRO A 70 -51.65 3.74 -36.71
N VAL A 71 -51.44 4.17 -37.96
CA VAL A 71 -51.42 3.28 -39.14
C VAL A 71 -50.28 2.24 -39.10
N TYR A 72 -49.18 2.58 -38.41
CA TYR A 72 -48.01 1.72 -38.28
C TYR A 72 -47.86 1.10 -36.89
N GLU A 73 -48.74 1.41 -35.93
CA GLU A 73 -48.68 0.96 -34.54
C GLU A 73 -48.50 -0.55 -34.40
N VAL A 74 -49.40 -1.33 -35.01
CA VAL A 74 -49.34 -2.80 -34.95
C VAL A 74 -48.06 -3.33 -35.59
N ARG A 75 -47.62 -2.74 -36.72
CA ARG A 75 -46.40 -3.17 -37.44
C ARG A 75 -45.14 -2.87 -36.64
N ALA A 76 -45.06 -1.69 -36.03
CA ALA A 76 -43.94 -1.28 -35.20
C ALA A 76 -43.84 -2.13 -33.93
N THR A 77 -44.97 -2.38 -33.26
CA THR A 77 -45.07 -3.26 -32.08
C THR A 77 -44.59 -4.69 -32.40
N LEU A 78 -44.98 -5.24 -33.55
CA LEU A 78 -44.50 -6.55 -33.99
C LEU A 78 -42.98 -6.59 -34.20
N LYS A 79 -42.38 -5.49 -34.68
CA LYS A 79 -40.91 -5.40 -34.84
C LYS A 79 -40.20 -5.31 -33.49
N ILE A 80 -40.75 -4.59 -32.52
CA ILE A 80 -40.24 -4.57 -31.15
C ILE A 80 -40.28 -5.98 -30.54
N ASN A 81 -41.41 -6.70 -30.69
CA ASN A 81 -41.54 -8.07 -30.20
C ASN A 81 -40.54 -9.04 -30.88
N LEU A 82 -40.28 -8.87 -32.17
CA LEU A 82 -39.26 -9.64 -32.88
C LEU A 82 -37.86 -9.38 -32.31
N ILE A 83 -37.51 -8.12 -32.07
CA ILE A 83 -36.24 -7.75 -31.43
C ILE A 83 -36.11 -8.41 -30.06
N CYS A 84 -37.19 -8.40 -29.26
CA CYS A 84 -37.21 -9.06 -27.95
C CYS A 84 -37.02 -10.57 -28.06
N TYR A 85 -37.62 -11.20 -29.07
CA TYR A 85 -37.45 -12.63 -29.34
C TYR A 85 -36.01 -12.96 -29.75
N GLU A 86 -35.41 -12.18 -30.66
CA GLU A 86 -34.00 -12.32 -31.04
C GLU A 86 -33.07 -12.17 -29.82
N ALA A 87 -33.32 -11.18 -28.97
CA ALA A 87 -32.55 -10.95 -27.75
C ALA A 87 -32.63 -12.11 -26.74
N ARG A 88 -33.73 -12.89 -26.73
CA ARG A 88 -33.89 -14.05 -25.83
C ARG A 88 -33.16 -15.31 -26.29
N ASN A 89 -32.73 -15.37 -27.56
CA ASN A 89 -32.14 -16.56 -28.16
C ASN A 89 -30.61 -16.51 -28.28
N PHE A 90 -29.95 -15.47 -27.76
CA PHE A 90 -28.49 -15.45 -27.68
C PHE A 90 -27.97 -16.54 -26.74
N SER A 91 -26.85 -17.19 -27.11
CA SER A 91 -26.22 -18.18 -26.25
C SER A 91 -25.58 -17.51 -25.02
N PRO A 92 -25.36 -18.26 -23.91
CA PRO A 92 -24.60 -17.76 -22.77
C PRO A 92 -23.21 -17.25 -23.16
N GLU A 93 -22.51 -17.89 -24.12
CA GLU A 93 -21.19 -17.45 -24.58
C GLU A 93 -21.26 -16.14 -25.37
N GLU A 94 -22.25 -15.99 -26.27
CA GLU A 94 -22.47 -14.74 -27.01
C GLU A 94 -22.80 -13.59 -26.06
N LEU A 95 -23.59 -13.86 -25.03
CA LEU A 95 -23.90 -12.89 -23.97
C LEU A 95 -22.64 -12.53 -23.17
N GLU A 96 -21.73 -13.47 -22.94
CA GLU A 96 -20.48 -13.23 -22.21
C GLU A 96 -19.48 -12.37 -23.00
N GLU A 97 -19.30 -12.61 -24.30
CA GLU A 97 -18.50 -11.73 -25.17
C GLU A 97 -19.08 -10.31 -25.25
N LEU A 98 -20.41 -10.17 -25.18
CA LEU A 98 -21.10 -8.88 -25.27
C LEU A 98 -21.19 -8.10 -23.95
N LYS A 99 -20.91 -8.74 -22.80
CA LYS A 99 -20.94 -8.11 -21.45
C LYS A 99 -19.86 -7.05 -21.24
N LYS A 100 -18.80 -7.04 -22.07
CA LYS A 100 -17.65 -6.16 -21.89
C LYS A 100 -17.46 -5.30 -23.15
N PRO A 101 -18.26 -4.23 -23.33
CA PRO A 101 -17.80 -3.16 -24.22
C PRO A 101 -16.39 -2.79 -23.75
N SER A 102 -15.42 -2.74 -24.67
CA SER A 102 -14.04 -2.43 -24.30
C SER A 102 -14.06 -1.17 -23.43
N VAL A 103 -13.66 -1.33 -22.16
CA VAL A 103 -13.67 -0.25 -21.17
C VAL A 103 -12.92 0.96 -21.73
N GLN A 104 -11.84 0.70 -22.48
CA GLN A 104 -11.09 1.69 -23.21
C GLN A 104 -11.94 2.44 -24.26
N VAL A 105 -12.70 1.74 -25.09
CA VAL A 105 -13.55 2.38 -26.11
C VAL A 105 -14.63 3.25 -25.47
N LEU A 106 -15.25 2.76 -24.39
CA LEU A 106 -16.25 3.55 -23.66
C LEU A 106 -15.64 4.78 -23.00
N ARG A 107 -14.47 4.61 -22.36
CA ARG A 107 -13.69 5.71 -21.80
C ARG A 107 -13.36 6.76 -22.85
N ASP A 108 -12.88 6.36 -24.02
CA ASP A 108 -12.47 7.29 -25.09
C ASP A 108 -13.64 8.13 -25.62
N VAL A 109 -14.87 7.59 -25.57
CA VAL A 109 -16.09 8.30 -25.95
C VAL A 109 -16.62 9.18 -24.82
N TYR A 110 -16.52 8.69 -23.59
CA TYR A 110 -17.05 9.35 -22.40
C TYR A 110 -16.18 10.53 -21.95
N CYS A 111 -14.86 10.40 -22.03
CA CYS A 111 -13.93 11.45 -21.63
C CYS A 111 -13.79 12.52 -22.73
N THR A 112 -13.68 13.79 -22.38
CA THR A 112 -13.41 14.84 -23.36
C THR A 112 -12.03 14.64 -24.03
N PRO A 113 -11.86 14.95 -25.33
CA PRO A 113 -10.56 14.85 -25.98
C PRO A 113 -9.46 15.66 -25.29
N GLN A 114 -9.82 16.81 -24.71
CA GLN A 114 -8.89 17.65 -23.95
C GLN A 114 -8.34 16.91 -22.73
N TYR A 115 -9.22 16.30 -21.92
CA TYR A 115 -8.81 15.52 -20.76
C TYR A 115 -7.90 14.36 -21.15
N GLN A 116 -8.28 13.61 -22.19
CA GLN A 116 -7.51 12.46 -22.65
C GLN A 116 -6.09 12.85 -23.09
N ASN A 117 -5.96 13.94 -23.85
CA ASN A 117 -4.66 14.46 -24.29
C ASN A 117 -3.81 14.92 -23.09
N GLU A 118 -4.38 15.74 -22.20
CA GLU A 118 -3.67 16.23 -21.02
C GLU A 118 -3.21 15.09 -20.10
N PHE A 119 -4.06 14.09 -19.84
CA PHE A 119 -3.72 12.91 -19.03
C PHE A 119 -2.61 12.07 -19.66
N ASN A 120 -2.68 11.81 -20.96
CA ASN A 120 -1.66 11.05 -21.69
C ASN A 120 -0.32 11.81 -21.75
N ASP A 121 -0.36 13.14 -21.87
CA ASP A 121 0.82 13.99 -21.80
C ASP A 121 1.48 13.92 -20.42
N LEU A 122 0.67 13.92 -19.35
CA LEU A 122 1.18 13.74 -18.00
C LEU A 122 1.92 12.41 -17.85
N ARG A 123 1.32 11.29 -18.26
CA ARG A 123 1.95 9.96 -18.18
C ARG A 123 3.27 9.89 -18.97
N ARG A 124 3.28 10.40 -20.21
CA ARG A 124 4.50 10.40 -21.05
C ARG A 124 5.61 11.27 -20.47
N ASN A 125 5.28 12.44 -19.92
CA ASN A 125 6.26 13.31 -19.28
C ASN A 125 6.77 12.74 -17.96
N HIS A 126 5.92 12.03 -17.22
CA HIS A 126 6.29 11.38 -15.97
C HIS A 126 7.40 10.34 -16.14
N GLN A 127 7.49 9.68 -17.30
CA GLN A 127 8.57 8.73 -17.59
C GLN A 127 9.98 9.37 -17.52
N LYS A 128 10.08 10.71 -17.59
CA LYS A 128 11.33 11.47 -17.61
C LYS A 128 11.67 12.14 -16.27
N ILE A 129 10.96 11.83 -15.18
CA ILE A 129 11.16 12.53 -13.89
C ILE A 129 12.56 12.38 -13.30
N LYS A 130 13.28 11.30 -13.64
CA LYS A 130 14.67 11.08 -13.20
C LYS A 130 15.61 12.16 -13.73
N ASP A 131 15.32 12.71 -14.91
CA ASP A 131 16.12 13.75 -15.57
C ASP A 131 15.76 15.16 -15.10
N PHE A 132 14.73 15.32 -14.25
CA PHE A 132 14.29 16.63 -13.79
C PHE A 132 15.19 17.12 -12.65
N ASP A 133 15.60 18.38 -12.74
CA ASP A 133 16.23 19.07 -11.61
C ASP A 133 15.22 19.33 -10.48
N TYR A 134 15.72 19.84 -9.34
CA TYR A 134 14.89 20.08 -8.17
C TYR A 134 13.72 21.04 -8.44
N ASN A 135 13.96 22.14 -9.17
CA ASN A 135 12.91 23.14 -9.43
C ASN A 135 11.81 22.53 -10.32
N LYS A 136 12.23 21.87 -11.40
CA LYS A 136 11.31 21.18 -12.31
C LYS A 136 10.51 20.09 -11.61
N LYS A 137 11.07 19.38 -10.62
CA LYS A 137 10.32 18.42 -9.78
C LYS A 137 9.23 19.10 -8.94
N ILE A 138 9.51 20.26 -8.35
CA ILE A 138 8.49 21.03 -7.59
C ILE A 138 7.39 21.53 -8.54
N GLU A 139 7.75 22.09 -9.69
CA GLU A 139 6.79 22.49 -10.73
C GLU A 139 5.93 21.34 -11.22
N TRP A 140 6.53 20.16 -11.38
CA TRP A 140 5.85 18.94 -11.79
C TRP A 140 4.81 18.48 -10.76
N ILE A 141 5.18 18.42 -9.48
CA ILE A 141 4.25 18.11 -8.36
C ILE A 141 3.04 19.05 -8.41
N LEU A 142 3.27 20.36 -8.54
CA LEU A 142 2.20 21.35 -8.59
C LEU A 142 1.32 21.21 -9.84
N SER A 143 1.90 20.82 -10.98
CA SER A 143 1.16 20.60 -12.23
C SER A 143 0.22 19.40 -12.12
N LEU A 144 0.67 18.31 -11.49
CA LEU A 144 -0.15 17.13 -11.20
C LEU A 144 -1.34 17.49 -10.28
N MET A 145 -1.08 18.25 -9.21
CA MET A 145 -2.15 18.71 -8.30
C MET A 145 -3.17 19.62 -9.00
N ARG A 146 -2.71 20.55 -9.86
CA ARG A 146 -3.59 21.42 -10.65
C ARG A 146 -4.47 20.63 -11.61
N PHE A 147 -3.94 19.56 -12.21
CA PHE A 147 -4.73 18.65 -13.05
C PHE A 147 -5.87 18.03 -12.24
N SER A 148 -5.59 17.51 -11.04
CA SER A 148 -6.62 16.98 -10.14
C SER A 148 -7.68 18.03 -9.80
N PHE A 149 -7.29 19.24 -9.40
CA PHE A 149 -8.26 20.30 -9.06
C PHE A 149 -9.14 20.70 -10.25
N LYS A 150 -8.59 20.64 -11.47
CA LYS A 150 -9.31 20.96 -12.72
C LYS A 150 -10.36 19.92 -13.09
N TYR A 151 -10.07 18.62 -12.91
CA TYR A 151 -10.92 17.55 -13.44
C TYR A 151 -11.66 16.71 -12.39
N TYR A 152 -11.25 16.76 -11.13
CA TYR A 152 -11.79 15.91 -10.06
C TYR A 152 -12.60 16.67 -9.02
N SER A 153 -12.88 17.95 -9.25
CA SER A 153 -13.84 18.72 -8.46
C SER A 153 -15.28 18.35 -8.87
N ALA A 154 -15.96 17.55 -8.05
CA ALA A 154 -17.37 17.19 -8.24
C ALA A 154 -18.32 18.29 -7.73
N ASP A 155 -18.04 19.56 -8.02
CA ASP A 155 -18.93 20.67 -7.70
C ASP A 155 -20.23 20.62 -8.55
N ASN A 156 -20.24 19.78 -9.59
CA ASN A 156 -21.35 19.51 -10.50
C ASN A 156 -21.85 18.07 -10.37
N LYS A 157 -23.04 17.79 -10.95
CA LYS A 157 -23.64 16.44 -11.02
C LYS A 157 -22.72 15.39 -11.71
N HIS A 158 -21.76 15.84 -12.52
CA HIS A 158 -20.77 15.03 -13.25
C HIS A 158 -19.40 15.74 -13.26
N PHE A 159 -18.31 14.98 -13.40
CA PHE A 159 -16.96 15.52 -13.42
C PHE A 159 -16.65 16.32 -14.70
N PRO A 160 -15.76 17.34 -14.65
CA PRO A 160 -15.36 18.13 -15.82
C PRO A 160 -14.80 17.33 -17.00
N PHE A 161 -14.26 16.13 -16.78
CA PHE A 161 -13.80 15.27 -17.86
C PHE A 161 -14.94 14.59 -18.64
N ALA A 162 -16.16 14.56 -18.09
CA ALA A 162 -17.30 13.87 -18.69
C ALA A 162 -17.85 14.60 -19.93
N ASN A 163 -18.15 13.83 -20.97
CA ASN A 163 -18.73 14.33 -22.20
C ASN A 163 -20.24 14.62 -22.00
N ALA A 164 -20.55 15.89 -21.71
CA ALA A 164 -21.91 16.37 -21.49
C ALA A 164 -22.90 16.01 -22.62
N SER A 165 -22.42 15.77 -23.85
CA SER A 165 -23.27 15.38 -24.98
C SER A 165 -23.88 13.98 -24.86
N LEU A 166 -23.42 13.17 -23.89
CA LEU A 166 -23.97 11.84 -23.56
C LEU A 166 -24.89 11.87 -22.33
N LEU A 167 -24.95 12.96 -21.58
CA LEU A 167 -25.57 13.00 -20.24
C LEU A 167 -26.92 13.73 -20.21
N GLY A 168 -27.25 14.49 -21.27
CA GLY A 168 -28.51 15.20 -21.39
C GLY A 168 -29.71 14.32 -21.70
N SER A 169 -30.92 14.88 -21.61
CA SER A 169 -32.18 14.24 -21.99
C SER A 169 -32.61 14.51 -23.44
N THR A 170 -31.77 15.18 -24.24
CA THR A 170 -32.12 15.50 -25.63
C THR A 170 -32.12 14.25 -26.50
N THR A 171 -32.88 14.28 -27.60
CA THR A 171 -32.91 13.16 -28.56
C THR A 171 -31.52 12.84 -29.11
N GLU A 172 -30.67 13.85 -29.30
CA GLU A 172 -29.29 13.66 -29.75
C GLU A 172 -28.44 12.94 -28.69
N ALA A 173 -28.63 13.27 -27.41
CA ALA A 173 -27.92 12.61 -26.32
C ALA A 173 -28.32 11.14 -26.18
N ILE A 174 -29.63 10.85 -26.26
CA ILE A 174 -30.18 9.48 -26.26
C ILE A 174 -29.61 8.68 -27.45
N GLN A 175 -29.63 9.25 -28.66
CA GLN A 175 -29.08 8.59 -29.86
C GLN A 175 -27.58 8.31 -29.73
N LYS A 176 -26.80 9.24 -29.15
CA LYS A 176 -25.39 8.99 -28.88
C LYS A 176 -25.21 7.89 -27.85
N ARG A 177 -25.98 7.89 -26.75
CA ARG A 177 -25.92 6.81 -25.75
C ARG A 177 -26.26 5.45 -26.35
N PHE A 178 -27.29 5.36 -27.18
CA PHE A 178 -27.62 4.12 -27.87
C PHE A 178 -26.50 3.63 -28.77
N LYS A 179 -25.89 4.54 -29.54
CA LYS A 179 -24.80 4.21 -30.45
C LYS A 179 -23.59 3.62 -29.73
N TYR A 180 -23.19 4.23 -28.61
CA TYR A 180 -21.93 3.89 -27.94
C TYR A 180 -22.09 2.87 -26.81
N VAL A 181 -23.25 2.84 -26.14
CA VAL A 181 -23.52 2.01 -24.96
C VAL A 181 -24.75 1.13 -25.18
N GLY A 182 -25.87 1.73 -25.57
CA GLY A 182 -27.16 1.07 -25.62
C GLY A 182 -27.20 -0.13 -26.56
N ASN A 183 -26.52 -0.14 -27.70
CA ASN A 183 -26.49 -1.32 -28.58
C ASN A 183 -25.71 -2.50 -28.03
N ASN A 184 -24.73 -2.27 -27.15
CA ASN A 184 -24.00 -3.32 -26.47
C ASN A 184 -24.85 -3.90 -25.34
N VAL A 185 -25.53 -3.04 -24.59
CA VAL A 185 -26.37 -3.40 -23.44
C VAL A 185 -27.74 -3.95 -23.83
N ALA A 186 -28.35 -3.45 -24.90
CA ALA A 186 -29.71 -3.79 -25.34
C ALA A 186 -29.89 -5.29 -25.53
N LYS A 187 -28.83 -5.98 -25.99
CA LYS A 187 -28.80 -7.43 -26.16
C LYS A 187 -28.97 -8.19 -24.83
N PHE A 188 -28.59 -7.58 -23.71
CA PHE A 188 -28.70 -8.15 -22.36
C PHE A 188 -29.99 -7.76 -21.62
N VAL A 189 -30.45 -6.51 -21.77
CA VAL A 189 -31.51 -5.96 -20.90
C VAL A 189 -32.91 -5.93 -21.52
N ILE A 190 -33.04 -6.07 -22.85
CA ILE A 190 -34.36 -6.03 -23.53
C ILE A 190 -35.33 -7.08 -22.99
N ASN A 191 -34.82 -8.23 -22.50
CA ASN A 191 -35.67 -9.29 -21.93
C ASN A 191 -36.10 -9.03 -20.48
N LYS A 192 -35.49 -8.06 -19.77
CA LYS A 192 -35.74 -7.77 -18.35
C LYS A 192 -36.85 -6.74 -18.12
N PHE A 193 -37.31 -6.08 -19.17
CA PHE A 193 -38.25 -4.96 -19.08
C PHE A 193 -39.60 -5.29 -19.73
N ASN A 194 -40.65 -4.63 -19.23
CA ASN A 194 -41.99 -4.69 -19.80
C ASN A 194 -41.95 -4.15 -21.25
N PRO A 195 -42.66 -4.74 -22.23
CA PRO A 195 -42.68 -4.26 -23.62
C PRO A 195 -43.15 -2.81 -23.82
N GLN A 196 -43.67 -2.13 -22.79
CA GLN A 196 -43.92 -0.70 -22.80
C GLN A 196 -42.67 0.07 -22.32
N ASN A 197 -42.17 1.01 -23.14
CA ASN A 197 -41.04 1.90 -22.84
C ASN A 197 -39.68 1.18 -22.68
N ILE A 198 -39.39 0.22 -23.55
CA ILE A 198 -38.12 -0.49 -23.61
C ILE A 198 -36.98 0.51 -23.90
N SER A 199 -37.15 1.47 -24.82
CA SER A 199 -36.06 2.41 -25.14
C SER A 199 -35.67 3.28 -23.95
N ALA A 200 -36.63 3.75 -23.15
CA ALA A 200 -36.36 4.49 -21.92
C ALA A 200 -35.62 3.62 -20.89
N SER A 201 -35.94 2.33 -20.81
CA SER A 201 -35.27 1.39 -19.91
C SER A 201 -33.82 1.11 -20.34
N ILE A 202 -33.59 0.92 -21.65
CA ILE A 202 -32.23 0.83 -22.22
C ILE A 202 -31.44 2.12 -21.94
N ASP A 203 -32.07 3.28 -22.10
CA ASP A 203 -31.45 4.58 -21.90
C ASP A 203 -31.04 4.80 -20.43
N ASN A 204 -31.92 4.47 -19.49
CA ASN A 204 -31.64 4.53 -18.05
C ASN A 204 -30.49 3.59 -17.67
N TYR A 205 -30.46 2.37 -18.19
CA TYR A 205 -29.35 1.46 -17.94
C TYR A 205 -28.05 1.98 -18.58
N ALA A 206 -28.11 2.56 -19.77
CA ALA A 206 -26.94 3.17 -20.40
C ALA A 206 -26.39 4.33 -19.55
N LEU A 207 -27.25 5.14 -18.93
CA LEU A 207 -26.86 6.16 -17.96
C LEU A 207 -26.23 5.57 -16.70
N GLU A 208 -26.73 4.44 -16.21
CA GLU A 208 -26.13 3.71 -15.07
C GLU A 208 -24.73 3.21 -15.40
N VAL A 209 -24.54 2.57 -16.57
CA VAL A 209 -23.24 2.12 -17.07
C VAL A 209 -22.26 3.29 -17.20
N LEU A 210 -22.69 4.40 -17.81
CA LEU A 210 -21.86 5.60 -17.91
C LEU A 210 -21.53 6.20 -16.54
N GLY A 211 -22.47 6.15 -15.61
CA GLY A 211 -22.25 6.62 -14.24
C GLY A 211 -21.31 5.73 -13.44
N ASN A 212 -21.21 4.44 -13.74
CA ASN A 212 -20.23 3.53 -13.14
C ASN A 212 -18.85 3.76 -13.78
N LEU A 213 -18.80 3.89 -15.11
CA LEU A 213 -17.58 4.25 -15.84
C LEU A 213 -17.00 5.59 -15.36
N GLU A 214 -17.85 6.58 -15.08
CA GLU A 214 -17.43 7.86 -14.54
C GLU A 214 -16.71 7.71 -13.19
N ASP A 215 -17.25 6.89 -12.29
CA ASP A 215 -16.62 6.57 -11.02
C ASP A 215 -15.29 5.83 -11.24
N ASP A 216 -15.24 4.84 -12.14
CA ASP A 216 -14.02 4.08 -12.44
C ASP A 216 -12.91 4.98 -12.99
N VAL A 217 -13.22 5.82 -13.99
CA VAL A 217 -12.27 6.80 -14.56
C VAL A 217 -11.77 7.76 -13.48
N PHE A 218 -12.68 8.33 -12.68
CA PHE A 218 -12.31 9.23 -11.61
C PHE A 218 -11.37 8.56 -10.60
N LEU A 219 -11.76 7.38 -10.10
CA LEU A 219 -11.05 6.69 -9.03
C LEU A 219 -9.71 6.15 -9.51
N ASP A 220 -9.67 5.44 -10.64
CA ASP A 220 -8.45 4.80 -11.12
C ASP A 220 -7.43 5.86 -11.58
N GLU A 221 -7.85 6.87 -12.35
CA GLU A 221 -6.91 7.90 -12.82
C GLU A 221 -6.47 8.86 -11.71
N SER A 222 -7.30 9.09 -10.69
CA SER A 222 -6.86 9.79 -9.48
C SER A 222 -5.72 9.05 -8.77
N GLN A 223 -5.78 7.71 -8.70
CA GLN A 223 -4.66 6.93 -8.16
C GLN A 223 -3.39 7.12 -8.97
N VAL A 224 -3.47 7.06 -10.30
CA VAL A 224 -2.31 7.29 -11.17
C VAL A 224 -1.69 8.67 -10.91
N ILE A 225 -2.50 9.71 -10.81
CA ILE A 225 -2.02 11.07 -10.52
C ILE A 225 -1.40 11.17 -9.12
N LEU A 226 -2.06 10.63 -8.08
CA LEU A 226 -1.55 10.64 -6.71
C LEU A 226 -0.24 9.85 -6.61
N ARG A 227 -0.15 8.70 -7.26
CA ARG A 227 1.09 7.92 -7.38
C ARG A 227 2.21 8.75 -7.97
N MET A 228 1.97 9.40 -9.12
CA MET A 228 2.96 10.26 -9.77
C MET A 228 3.41 11.42 -8.87
N ILE A 229 2.51 12.00 -8.06
CA ILE A 229 2.87 13.03 -7.08
C ILE A 229 3.89 12.47 -6.08
N PHE A 230 3.57 11.35 -5.43
CA PHE A 230 4.42 10.79 -4.38
C PHE A 230 5.72 10.16 -4.91
N GLU A 231 5.71 9.58 -6.12
CA GLU A 231 6.93 9.14 -6.81
C GLU A 231 7.87 10.32 -7.10
N THR A 232 7.32 11.47 -7.50
CA THR A 232 8.14 12.69 -7.70
C THR A 232 8.69 13.21 -6.38
N ILE A 233 7.90 13.19 -5.31
CA ILE A 233 8.33 13.59 -3.95
C ILE A 233 9.45 12.68 -3.44
N HIS A 234 9.34 11.37 -3.66
CA HIS A 234 10.38 10.39 -3.32
C HIS A 234 11.71 10.69 -4.04
N GLN A 235 11.65 11.10 -5.31
CA GLN A 235 12.83 11.43 -6.12
C GLN A 235 13.46 12.81 -5.84
N LEU A 236 13.00 13.54 -4.82
CA LEU A 236 13.65 14.80 -4.41
C LEU A 236 15.04 14.51 -3.81
N PRO A 237 16.08 15.33 -4.13
CA PRO A 237 17.42 15.13 -3.60
C PRO A 237 17.46 15.12 -2.06
N ARG A 238 18.22 14.20 -1.47
CA ARG A 238 18.28 14.00 -0.01
C ARG A 238 18.63 15.27 0.76
N GLU A 239 19.58 16.06 0.26
CA GLU A 239 19.97 17.35 0.86
C GLU A 239 18.79 18.34 0.91
N LYS A 240 18.02 18.44 -0.18
CA LYS A 240 16.86 19.34 -0.27
C LYS A 240 15.71 18.87 0.60
N ARG A 241 15.52 17.56 0.73
CA ARG A 241 14.57 16.97 1.70
C ARG A 241 14.97 17.30 3.15
N GLY A 242 16.26 17.21 3.47
CA GLY A 242 16.80 17.61 4.77
C GLY A 242 16.48 19.06 5.14
N ALA A 243 16.63 19.99 4.19
CA ALA A 243 16.34 21.42 4.40
C ALA A 243 14.84 21.72 4.67
N LEU A 244 13.95 20.80 4.31
CA LEU A 244 12.51 20.96 4.50
C LEU A 244 11.99 20.31 5.80
N LEU A 245 12.84 19.59 6.54
CA LEU A 245 12.41 18.74 7.66
C LEU A 245 11.68 19.50 8.77
N ASP A 246 12.16 20.71 9.10
CA ASP A 246 11.61 21.57 10.14
C ASP A 246 10.21 22.11 9.79
N PHE A 247 9.82 22.03 8.52
CA PHE A 247 8.51 22.44 8.04
C PHE A 247 7.52 21.28 7.95
N LEU A 248 7.91 20.05 8.31
CA LEU A 248 7.05 18.88 8.24
C LEU A 248 6.53 18.47 9.63
N PRO A 249 5.24 18.06 9.74
CA PRO A 249 4.59 17.87 11.05
C PRO A 249 5.06 16.63 11.81
N TRP A 250 5.85 15.74 11.20
CA TRP A 250 6.25 14.44 11.79
C TRP A 250 7.77 14.30 12.00
N GLY A 251 8.52 15.42 11.96
CA GLY A 251 9.97 15.45 12.18
C GLY A 251 10.74 14.54 11.21
N ALA A 252 11.79 13.87 11.71
CA ALA A 252 12.67 12.97 10.94
C ALA A 252 11.92 11.89 10.12
N ASN A 253 10.75 11.46 10.59
CA ASN A 253 9.95 10.40 9.94
C ASN A 253 9.05 10.93 8.81
N SER A 254 8.98 12.24 8.60
CA SER A 254 8.07 12.84 7.62
C SER A 254 8.38 12.44 6.18
N TRP A 255 9.65 12.27 5.85
CA TRP A 255 10.02 11.83 4.51
C TRP A 255 9.70 10.36 4.29
N TYR A 256 9.90 9.53 5.31
CA TYR A 256 9.50 8.12 5.25
C TYR A 256 8.00 7.98 4.99
N PHE A 257 7.19 8.82 5.66
CA PHE A 257 5.76 8.91 5.44
C PHE A 257 5.42 9.18 3.97
N LEU A 258 5.99 10.26 3.40
CA LEU A 258 5.68 10.70 2.04
C LEU A 258 6.20 9.73 0.97
N GLU A 259 7.38 9.13 1.20
CA GLU A 259 7.97 8.12 0.30
C GLU A 259 7.08 6.88 0.15
N PHE A 260 6.33 6.51 1.19
CA PHE A 260 5.47 5.34 1.16
C PHE A 260 4.11 5.62 0.51
N CYS A 261 3.68 6.88 0.39
CA CYS A 261 2.32 7.18 -0.06
C CYS A 261 2.04 6.73 -1.50
N SER A 262 3.06 6.66 -2.38
CA SER A 262 2.89 6.17 -3.75
C SER A 262 2.43 4.71 -3.82
N THR A 263 2.66 3.95 -2.76
CA THR A 263 2.48 2.49 -2.74
C THR A 263 1.04 2.03 -2.68
N PHE A 264 0.16 2.86 -2.12
CA PHE A 264 -1.27 2.56 -2.03
C PHE A 264 -2.01 2.78 -3.34
N PHE A 265 -1.43 3.57 -4.23
CA PHE A 265 -2.09 4.00 -5.45
C PHE A 265 -1.63 3.11 -6.61
N ARG A 266 -2.55 2.31 -7.16
CA ARG A 266 -2.25 1.33 -8.20
C ARG A 266 -2.57 1.87 -9.60
N ASP A 267 -1.82 1.41 -10.61
CA ASP A 267 -2.01 1.76 -12.04
C ASP A 267 -2.71 0.61 -12.82
N SER A 268 -2.87 -0.58 -12.22
CA SER A 268 -3.60 -1.73 -12.77
C SER A 268 -4.16 -2.65 -11.66
N GLU A 269 -5.17 -3.47 -12.00
CA GLU A 269 -5.79 -4.48 -11.12
C GLU A 269 -5.00 -5.80 -11.03
N GLU A 270 -3.78 -5.86 -11.56
CA GLU A 270 -2.93 -7.05 -11.38
C GLU A 270 -2.18 -6.93 -10.05
N ASP A 271 -2.67 -7.65 -9.04
CA ASP A 271 -1.85 -8.05 -7.91
C ASP A 271 -2.22 -9.46 -7.46
N SER A 272 -1.20 -10.29 -7.33
CA SER A 272 -1.20 -11.49 -6.51
C SER A 272 -1.64 -11.11 -5.09
N SER A 273 -2.71 -11.72 -4.59
CA SER A 273 -3.19 -11.48 -3.23
C SER A 273 -2.12 -11.85 -2.21
N VAL A 274 -1.92 -11.02 -1.19
CA VAL A 274 -1.05 -11.34 -0.05
C VAL A 274 -1.64 -12.55 0.67
N PRO A 275 -0.97 -13.71 0.64
CA PRO A 275 -1.51 -14.90 1.28
C PRO A 275 -1.48 -14.69 2.81
N PHE A 276 -2.63 -14.88 3.45
CA PHE A 276 -2.74 -14.89 4.89
C PHE A 276 -3.24 -16.25 5.34
N MET A 277 -2.46 -16.90 6.20
CA MET A 277 -2.81 -18.19 6.80
C MET A 277 -2.86 -18.02 8.31
N TYR A 278 -3.87 -18.60 8.93
CA TYR A 278 -4.03 -18.65 10.38
C TYR A 278 -4.26 -20.10 10.82
N PRO A 279 -3.70 -20.50 11.98
CA PRO A 279 -3.91 -21.84 12.50
C PRO A 279 -5.38 -22.00 12.89
N VAL A 280 -6.06 -23.01 12.34
CA VAL A 280 -7.38 -23.43 12.84
C VAL A 280 -7.14 -24.40 13.99
N ASN A 281 -7.17 -23.90 15.22
CA ASN A 281 -7.09 -24.75 16.40
C ASN A 281 -8.42 -25.48 16.61
N HIS A 282 -8.38 -26.77 16.96
CA HIS A 282 -9.53 -27.53 17.45
C HIS A 282 -9.98 -26.96 18.82
N GLY A 283 -10.74 -25.87 18.81
CA GLY A 283 -11.20 -25.16 20.01
C GLY A 283 -11.42 -23.66 19.83
N GLU A 284 -11.01 -23.07 18.71
CA GLU A 284 -11.33 -21.67 18.41
C GLU A 284 -12.82 -21.47 18.15
N SER A 285 -13.38 -20.37 18.65
CA SER A 285 -14.78 -20.01 18.38
C SER A 285 -14.96 -19.55 16.94
N ASP A 286 -16.13 -19.79 16.34
CA ASP A 286 -16.49 -19.30 15.01
C ASP A 286 -16.25 -17.79 14.85
N ALA A 287 -16.46 -17.01 15.92
CA ALA A 287 -16.20 -15.58 15.94
C ALA A 287 -14.73 -15.21 15.75
N SER A 288 -13.79 -16.03 16.23
CA SER A 288 -12.35 -15.81 16.06
C SER A 288 -11.93 -16.06 14.61
N ILE A 289 -12.40 -17.17 14.04
CA ILE A 289 -12.19 -17.53 12.64
C ILE A 289 -12.73 -16.44 11.70
N MET A 290 -13.91 -15.89 12.01
CA MET A 290 -14.48 -14.75 11.26
C MET A 290 -13.55 -13.54 11.24
N LEU A 291 -12.93 -13.17 12.37
CA LEU A 291 -12.04 -12.01 12.43
C LEU A 291 -10.76 -12.20 11.61
N TYR A 292 -10.22 -13.42 11.55
CA TYR A 292 -9.09 -13.74 10.67
C TYR A 292 -9.48 -13.70 9.20
N ASN A 293 -10.67 -14.18 8.84
CA ASN A 293 -11.20 -14.04 7.48
C ASN A 293 -11.39 -12.57 7.10
N GLU A 294 -11.86 -11.73 8.01
CA GLU A 294 -11.97 -10.28 7.76
C GLU A 294 -10.59 -9.61 7.60
N PHE A 295 -9.57 -10.06 8.34
CA PHE A 295 -8.19 -9.61 8.10
C PHE A 295 -7.67 -10.03 6.72
N GLN A 296 -7.88 -11.28 6.32
CA GLN A 296 -7.50 -11.77 5.00
C GLN A 296 -8.21 -11.00 3.88
N LYS A 297 -9.53 -10.78 3.99
CA LYS A 297 -10.26 -9.93 3.04
C LYS A 297 -9.65 -8.53 2.97
N SER A 298 -9.21 -7.97 4.10
CA SER A 298 -8.60 -6.64 4.14
C SER A 298 -7.29 -6.53 3.34
N LEU A 299 -6.58 -7.64 3.14
CA LEU A 299 -5.41 -7.75 2.26
C LEU A 299 -5.78 -7.90 0.79
N MET A 300 -6.97 -8.44 0.49
CA MET A 300 -7.45 -8.69 -0.87
C MET A 300 -8.16 -7.48 -1.50
N ILE A 301 -8.82 -6.65 -0.68
CA ILE A 301 -9.66 -5.53 -1.16
C ILE A 301 -9.11 -4.16 -0.77
N ASP A 302 -7.79 -4.08 -0.56
CA ASP A 302 -7.09 -2.85 -0.17
C ASP A 302 -7.33 -1.68 -1.13
N ASN A 303 -7.29 -1.93 -2.44
CA ASN A 303 -7.58 -0.94 -3.47
C ASN A 303 -9.00 -0.35 -3.31
N CYS A 304 -9.98 -1.14 -2.88
CA CYS A 304 -11.35 -0.65 -2.62
C CYS A 304 -11.40 0.36 -1.46
N LEU A 305 -10.58 0.15 -0.42
CA LEU A 305 -10.45 1.13 0.66
C LEU A 305 -9.86 2.43 0.13
N VAL A 306 -8.78 2.35 -0.66
CA VAL A 306 -8.14 3.53 -1.29
C VAL A 306 -9.15 4.31 -2.13
N LYS A 307 -9.95 3.63 -2.97
CA LYS A 307 -11.02 4.25 -3.77
C LYS A 307 -12.00 5.07 -2.92
N VAL A 308 -12.36 4.61 -1.73
CA VAL A 308 -13.24 5.36 -0.80
C VAL A 308 -12.57 6.54 -0.13
N VAL A 309 -11.24 6.49 0.03
CA VAL A 309 -10.45 7.56 0.67
C VAL A 309 -10.12 8.69 -0.32
N ILE A 310 -10.03 8.42 -1.63
CA ILE A 310 -9.69 9.42 -2.67
C ILE A 310 -10.51 10.72 -2.57
N PRO A 311 -11.84 10.72 -2.43
CA PRO A 311 -12.61 11.96 -2.30
C PRO A 311 -12.17 12.82 -1.12
N ASP A 312 -11.88 12.21 0.04
CA ASP A 312 -11.39 12.92 1.23
C ASP A 312 -9.97 13.48 0.97
N LEU A 313 -9.09 12.71 0.31
CA LEU A 313 -7.73 13.14 -0.03
C LEU A 313 -7.72 14.35 -0.94
N LEU A 314 -8.52 14.32 -2.02
CA LEU A 314 -8.57 15.41 -2.98
C LEU A 314 -9.15 16.69 -2.38
N LYS A 315 -10.15 16.55 -1.49
CA LYS A 315 -10.84 17.67 -0.85
C LYS A 315 -10.03 18.34 0.24
N GLU A 316 -9.16 17.60 0.94
CA GLU A 316 -8.47 18.12 2.13
C GLU A 316 -6.94 18.01 2.02
N ASP A 317 -6.40 16.80 2.00
CA ASP A 317 -4.96 16.54 2.12
C ASP A 317 -4.17 17.09 0.91
N LEU A 318 -4.73 16.98 -0.31
CA LEU A 318 -4.10 17.47 -1.53
C LEU A 318 -4.00 19.01 -1.53
N HIS A 319 -4.98 19.72 -0.98
CA HIS A 319 -4.94 21.17 -0.83
C HIS A 319 -3.87 21.61 0.18
N ARG A 320 -3.70 20.88 1.29
CA ARG A 320 -2.64 21.12 2.28
C ARG A 320 -1.25 20.94 1.66
N LEU A 321 -1.05 19.85 0.91
CA LEU A 321 0.18 19.61 0.15
C LEU A 321 0.43 20.68 -0.91
N TYR A 322 -0.59 21.07 -1.68
CA TYR A 322 -0.47 22.13 -2.67
C TYR A 322 -0.03 23.44 -2.05
N HIS A 323 -0.67 23.87 -0.96
CA HIS A 323 -0.27 25.09 -0.24
C HIS A 323 1.20 25.01 0.21
N PHE A 324 1.63 23.89 0.82
CA PHE A 324 3.04 23.71 1.20
C PHE A 324 3.99 23.86 0.00
N PHE A 325 3.78 23.10 -1.07
CA PHE A 325 4.67 23.13 -2.24
C PHE A 325 4.63 24.45 -3.00
N THR A 326 3.54 25.22 -2.98
CA THR A 326 3.52 26.58 -3.52
C THR A 326 4.42 27.53 -2.74
N THR A 327 4.51 27.39 -1.40
CA THR A 327 5.46 28.19 -0.61
C THR A 327 6.91 27.78 -0.83
N VAL A 328 7.17 26.47 -1.05
CA VAL A 328 8.48 25.97 -1.46
C VAL A 328 8.88 26.55 -2.82
N GLN A 329 7.97 26.55 -3.79
CA GLN A 329 8.20 27.17 -5.11
C GLN A 329 8.45 28.69 -5.00
N ALA A 330 7.69 29.41 -4.18
CA ALA A 330 7.88 30.84 -3.97
C ALA A 330 9.26 31.15 -3.33
N ASN A 331 9.72 30.32 -2.39
CA ASN A 331 11.05 30.44 -1.79
C ASN A 331 12.17 30.11 -2.79
N LEU A 332 11.94 29.16 -3.71
CA LEU A 332 12.88 28.86 -4.79
C LEU A 332 13.05 30.01 -5.78
N ILE A 333 11.98 30.76 -6.05
CA ILE A 333 12.01 31.94 -6.94
C ILE A 333 12.64 33.13 -6.22
N ASP A 334 12.27 33.37 -4.96
CA ASP A 334 12.81 34.44 -4.12
C ASP A 334 13.00 33.93 -2.67
N PRO A 335 14.25 33.76 -2.21
CA PRO A 335 14.57 33.28 -0.86
C PRO A 335 14.00 34.14 0.28
N LEU A 336 13.56 35.38 0.02
CA LEU A 336 12.88 36.21 1.01
C LEU A 336 11.50 35.67 1.41
N ASN A 337 10.87 34.84 0.57
CA ASN A 337 9.59 34.21 0.89
C ASN A 337 9.79 33.08 1.90
N SER A 338 9.11 33.15 3.05
CA SER A 338 9.16 32.09 4.06
C SER A 338 8.37 30.85 3.63
N ILE A 339 8.97 29.67 3.77
CA ILE A 339 8.26 28.39 3.65
C ILE A 339 7.31 28.24 4.84
N LYS A 340 6.04 27.94 4.57
CA LYS A 340 5.06 27.68 5.63
C LYS A 340 5.08 26.19 5.99
N PRO A 341 4.96 25.82 7.28
CA PRO A 341 4.87 24.42 7.68
C PRO A 341 3.70 23.70 7.00
N LEU A 342 3.93 22.43 6.63
CA LEU A 342 2.89 21.52 6.16
C LEU A 342 1.95 21.20 7.33
N GLU A 343 0.65 21.40 7.11
CA GLU A 343 -0.39 21.00 8.06
C GLU A 343 -0.51 19.47 8.13
N GLU A 344 -1.06 18.95 9.23
CA GLU A 344 -1.34 17.51 9.34
C GLU A 344 -2.17 17.00 8.15
N LEU A 345 -1.96 15.76 7.73
CA LEU A 345 -2.70 15.13 6.64
C LEU A 345 -3.69 14.10 7.22
N PRO A 346 -4.93 14.51 7.55
CA PRO A 346 -5.85 13.71 8.36
C PRO A 346 -6.35 12.42 7.69
N ASN A 347 -6.22 12.28 6.37
CA ASN A 347 -6.71 11.11 5.65
C ASN A 347 -5.56 10.20 5.22
N LEU A 348 -4.48 10.79 4.68
CA LEU A 348 -3.30 10.07 4.22
C LEU A 348 -2.57 9.41 5.39
N LYS A 349 -2.56 10.03 6.58
CA LYS A 349 -1.84 9.50 7.73
C LYS A 349 -2.48 8.25 8.34
N PRO A 350 -3.79 8.23 8.62
CA PRO A 350 -4.47 6.99 9.01
C PRO A 350 -4.38 5.92 7.92
N LEU A 351 -4.48 6.29 6.64
CA LEU A 351 -4.37 5.35 5.52
C LEU A 351 -2.99 4.68 5.50
N LEU A 352 -1.92 5.47 5.66
CA LEU A 352 -0.56 4.96 5.78
C LEU A 352 -0.44 3.91 6.88
N TRP A 353 -0.88 4.27 8.09
CA TRP A 353 -0.70 3.39 9.26
C TRP A 353 -1.58 2.15 9.18
N TYR A 354 -2.79 2.27 8.63
CA TYR A 354 -3.63 1.11 8.34
C TYR A 354 -2.88 0.09 7.49
N PHE A 355 -2.35 0.52 6.35
CA PHE A 355 -1.63 -0.37 5.45
C PHE A 355 -0.33 -0.90 6.03
N LYS A 356 0.49 -0.01 6.61
CA LYS A 356 1.74 -0.41 7.26
C LYS A 356 1.50 -1.52 8.26
N HIS A 357 0.55 -1.35 9.16
CA HIS A 357 0.26 -2.36 10.16
C HIS A 357 -0.34 -3.63 9.55
N THR A 358 -1.29 -3.52 8.61
CA THR A 358 -1.86 -4.68 7.92
C THR A 358 -0.76 -5.55 7.28
N TYR A 359 0.15 -4.95 6.50
CA TYR A 359 1.24 -5.69 5.86
C TYR A 359 2.30 -6.18 6.86
N GLN A 360 2.65 -5.38 7.89
CA GLN A 360 3.59 -5.83 8.92
C GLN A 360 3.04 -7.01 9.74
N PHE A 361 1.74 -7.05 10.01
CA PHE A 361 1.10 -8.20 10.64
C PHE A 361 1.19 -9.45 9.77
N ALA A 362 0.86 -9.35 8.47
CA ALA A 362 1.02 -10.47 7.54
C ALA A 362 2.48 -10.95 7.48
N ARG A 363 3.44 -10.01 7.37
CA ARG A 363 4.88 -10.31 7.39
C ARG A 363 5.33 -11.01 8.68
N LEU A 364 4.90 -10.53 9.84
CA LEU A 364 5.24 -11.15 11.13
C LEU A 364 4.69 -12.58 11.22
N THR A 365 3.47 -12.83 10.74
CA THR A 365 2.92 -14.20 10.75
C THR A 365 3.70 -15.18 9.88
N ALA A 366 4.39 -14.70 8.85
CA ALA A 366 5.30 -15.52 8.03
C ALA A 366 6.70 -15.64 8.67
N LEU A 367 7.27 -14.54 9.17
CA LEU A 367 8.58 -14.53 9.80
C LEU A 367 8.63 -15.33 11.09
N LEU A 368 7.54 -15.41 11.84
CA LEU A 368 7.47 -16.18 13.08
C LEU A 368 7.10 -17.66 12.78
N PRO A 369 7.80 -18.64 13.36
CA PRO A 369 7.64 -20.04 13.01
C PRO A 369 6.30 -20.63 13.48
N ALA A 370 5.84 -21.66 12.77
CA ALA A 370 4.70 -22.49 13.19
C ALA A 370 5.09 -23.42 14.35
N PRO A 371 4.13 -24.00 15.08
CA PRO A 371 4.42 -25.08 16.02
C PRO A 371 4.96 -26.30 15.27
N MET A 372 5.98 -26.97 15.82
CA MET A 372 6.62 -28.13 15.17
C MET A 372 5.70 -29.37 15.12
N ASP A 373 4.70 -29.43 15.98
CA ASP A 373 3.79 -30.55 16.20
C ASP A 373 2.42 -30.37 15.53
N GLN A 374 2.16 -29.20 14.95
CA GLN A 374 0.86 -28.86 14.38
C GLN A 374 0.89 -28.84 12.85
N LYS A 375 -0.10 -29.49 12.22
CA LYS A 375 -0.32 -29.36 10.79
C LYS A 375 -0.85 -27.97 10.46
N THR A 376 -0.19 -27.28 9.53
CA THR A 376 -0.70 -26.02 8.97
C THR A 376 -1.73 -26.32 7.88
N TYR A 377 -2.95 -25.79 8.04
CA TYR A 377 -4.01 -25.91 7.04
C TYR A 377 -4.05 -24.66 6.16
N VAL A 378 -4.14 -24.86 4.85
CA VAL A 378 -4.30 -23.77 3.88
C VAL A 378 -5.78 -23.60 3.58
N HIS A 379 -6.36 -22.47 4.00
CA HIS A 379 -7.72 -22.10 3.66
C HIS A 379 -7.70 -20.95 2.66
N HIS A 380 -8.30 -21.16 1.49
CA HIS A 380 -8.57 -20.09 0.52
C HIS A 380 -10.02 -19.67 0.64
N ILE A 381 -10.29 -18.37 0.68
CA ILE A 381 -11.65 -17.83 0.78
C ILE A 381 -12.47 -18.16 -0.48
N ASP A 382 -11.83 -18.17 -1.66
CA ASP A 382 -12.53 -18.38 -2.95
C ASP A 382 -12.55 -19.83 -3.48
N GLY A 383 -12.05 -20.82 -2.72
CA GLY A 383 -12.28 -22.25 -2.96
C GLY A 383 -11.91 -22.89 -4.32
N ALA A 384 -11.34 -22.17 -5.30
CA ALA A 384 -11.26 -22.69 -6.69
C ALA A 384 -9.99 -22.36 -7.49
N GLN A 385 -9.02 -21.61 -6.97
CA GLN A 385 -7.80 -21.29 -7.71
C GLN A 385 -6.59 -21.89 -6.99
N PRO A 386 -5.71 -22.67 -7.66
CA PRO A 386 -4.43 -23.05 -7.07
C PRO A 386 -3.61 -21.78 -6.78
N CYS A 387 -2.89 -21.77 -5.66
CA CYS A 387 -2.09 -20.62 -5.24
C CYS A 387 -0.66 -20.76 -5.77
N GLU A 388 -0.13 -19.71 -6.40
CA GLU A 388 1.29 -19.63 -6.71
C GLU A 388 2.09 -19.67 -5.40
N ILE A 389 3.14 -20.50 -5.37
CA ILE A 389 3.96 -20.59 -4.16
C ILE A 389 4.89 -19.39 -4.08
N SER A 390 4.38 -18.31 -3.52
CA SER A 390 5.21 -17.17 -3.19
C SER A 390 6.20 -17.56 -2.08
N PRO A 391 7.36 -16.89 -1.98
CA PRO A 391 8.30 -17.11 -0.89
C PRO A 391 7.71 -16.88 0.50
N LEU A 392 6.72 -15.98 0.59
CA LEU A 392 5.94 -15.78 1.81
C LEU A 392 5.13 -17.04 2.15
N VAL A 393 4.51 -17.69 1.15
CA VAL A 393 3.85 -18.99 1.32
C VAL A 393 4.86 -20.07 1.72
N HIS A 394 6.02 -20.14 1.06
CA HIS A 394 7.08 -21.07 1.47
C HIS A 394 7.46 -20.89 2.95
N LEU A 395 7.65 -19.65 3.40
CA LEU A 395 8.01 -19.38 4.78
C LEU A 395 6.89 -19.68 5.77
N LEU A 396 5.64 -19.38 5.41
CA LEU A 396 4.46 -19.71 6.23
C LEU A 396 4.27 -21.22 6.40
N LEU A 397 4.62 -22.01 5.36
CA LEU A 397 4.53 -23.47 5.38
C LEU A 397 5.79 -24.14 5.97
N LEU A 398 6.89 -23.39 6.14
CA LEU A 398 8.15 -23.93 6.64
C LEU A 398 8.03 -24.35 8.12
N THR A 399 7.88 -25.66 8.32
CA THR A 399 7.73 -26.28 9.65
C THR A 399 8.80 -27.36 9.83
N PRO A 400 10.01 -26.99 10.30
CA PRO A 400 11.06 -27.96 10.54
C PRO A 400 10.74 -28.82 11.77
N THR A 401 11.16 -30.08 11.74
CA THR A 401 11.31 -30.91 12.95
C THR A 401 12.49 -30.43 13.79
N GLU A 402 12.52 -30.71 15.10
CA GLU A 402 13.66 -30.37 15.97
C GLU A 402 14.97 -30.90 15.35
N ASP A 403 15.00 -32.18 14.93
CA ASP A 403 16.16 -32.81 14.29
C ASP A 403 16.60 -32.10 13.02
N SER A 404 15.65 -31.72 12.14
CA SER A 404 15.98 -30.99 10.91
C SER A 404 16.48 -29.57 11.17
N LEU A 405 15.92 -28.89 12.18
CA LEU A 405 16.32 -27.51 12.52
C LEU A 405 17.75 -27.49 13.04
N VAL A 406 18.09 -28.38 13.99
CA VAL A 406 19.43 -28.36 14.62
C VAL A 406 20.47 -29.13 13.82
N GLY A 407 20.05 -30.14 13.07
CA GLY A 407 20.90 -30.96 12.22
C GLY A 407 21.35 -30.29 10.92
N ASN A 408 20.65 -29.24 10.48
CA ASN A 408 20.96 -28.53 9.25
C ASN A 408 21.43 -27.09 9.50
N LEU A 409 22.65 -26.75 9.07
CA LEU A 409 23.23 -25.42 9.22
C LEU A 409 22.37 -24.33 8.53
N LYS A 410 21.83 -24.60 7.33
CA LYS A 410 21.03 -23.61 6.61
C LYS A 410 19.74 -23.27 7.36
N SER A 411 19.09 -24.27 7.96
CA SER A 411 17.86 -24.09 8.75
C SER A 411 18.11 -23.26 10.01
N LYS A 412 19.24 -23.51 10.71
CA LYS A 412 19.67 -22.70 11.86
C LYS A 412 19.90 -21.24 11.48
N LEU A 413 20.71 -20.99 10.44
CA LEU A 413 21.01 -19.62 10.01
C LEU A 413 19.78 -18.92 9.43
N ALA A 414 18.89 -19.65 8.76
CA ALA A 414 17.60 -19.11 8.31
C ALA A 414 16.73 -18.67 9.48
N LEU A 415 16.67 -19.43 10.59
CA LEU A 415 15.97 -18.99 11.80
C LEU A 415 16.60 -17.74 12.41
N ILE A 416 17.94 -17.66 12.47
CA ILE A 416 18.65 -16.47 12.97
C ILE A 416 18.35 -15.25 12.08
N ARG A 417 18.35 -15.41 10.76
CA ARG A 417 17.93 -14.35 9.83
C ARG A 417 16.49 -13.90 10.10
N ARG A 418 15.57 -14.83 10.37
CA ARG A 418 14.18 -14.49 10.73
C ARG A 418 14.14 -13.65 12.02
N ILE A 419 14.94 -13.96 13.04
CA ILE A 419 15.05 -13.14 14.27
C ILE A 419 15.49 -11.72 13.93
N GLN A 420 16.54 -11.58 13.10
CA GLN A 420 17.03 -10.29 12.63
C GLN A 420 15.93 -9.50 11.90
N MET A 421 15.20 -10.15 11.00
CA MET A 421 14.09 -9.55 10.24
C MET A 421 12.90 -9.18 11.14
N VAL A 422 12.60 -9.94 12.20
CA VAL A 422 11.59 -9.57 13.19
C VAL A 422 11.99 -8.25 13.88
N GLY A 423 13.27 -8.09 14.25
CA GLY A 423 13.79 -6.82 14.76
C GLY A 423 13.69 -5.67 13.75
N GLU A 424 13.89 -5.92 12.45
CA GLU A 424 13.68 -4.92 11.37
C GLU A 424 12.23 -4.46 11.26
N VAL A 425 11.26 -5.36 11.50
CA VAL A 425 9.83 -5.03 11.52
C VAL A 425 9.49 -4.11 12.70
N PHE A 426 10.01 -4.38 13.90
CA PHE A 426 9.74 -3.62 15.12
C PHE A 426 10.57 -2.32 15.24
N THR A 427 10.49 -1.48 14.21
CA THR A 427 11.17 -0.17 14.18
C THR A 427 10.15 0.97 14.11
N ARG A 428 10.57 2.20 14.46
CA ARG A 428 9.73 3.40 14.26
C ARG A 428 9.39 3.62 12.78
N ARG A 429 10.26 3.16 11.88
CA ARG A 429 10.00 3.08 10.44
C ARG A 429 8.80 2.15 10.14
N GLY A 430 8.75 0.96 10.76
CA GLY A 430 7.65 0.01 10.57
C GLY A 430 6.32 0.44 11.22
N TRP A 431 6.36 0.94 12.45
CA TRP A 431 5.17 1.08 13.31
C TRP A 431 4.78 2.51 13.68
N GLY A 432 5.67 3.49 13.44
CA GLY A 432 5.42 4.88 13.84
C GLY A 432 5.38 5.05 15.34
N ASN A 433 4.49 5.92 15.80
CA ASN A 433 4.32 6.20 17.22
C ASN A 433 3.63 5.04 17.95
N GLN A 434 2.98 4.14 17.23
CA GLN A 434 2.35 2.94 17.81
C GLN A 434 3.39 1.91 18.29
N LEU A 435 4.66 2.03 17.87
CA LEU A 435 5.75 1.24 18.46
C LEU A 435 5.84 1.50 19.98
N ASP A 436 5.62 2.75 20.38
CA ASP A 436 5.72 3.18 21.76
C ASP A 436 4.55 2.67 22.62
N THR A 437 3.50 2.07 22.01
CA THR A 437 2.34 1.53 22.73
C THR A 437 2.32 0.01 22.82
N ILE A 438 3.28 -0.68 22.18
CA ILE A 438 3.38 -2.15 22.21
C ILE A 438 3.76 -2.61 23.62
N ASP A 439 3.02 -3.55 24.17
CA ASP A 439 3.20 -4.09 25.54
C ASP A 439 3.55 -5.58 25.57
N TYR A 440 3.40 -6.28 24.45
CA TYR A 440 3.60 -7.73 24.33
C TYR A 440 5.01 -8.15 23.88
N VAL A 441 5.92 -7.21 23.60
CA VAL A 441 7.34 -7.45 23.31
C VAL A 441 8.15 -6.15 23.48
N ASP A 442 9.44 -6.25 23.78
CA ASP A 442 10.34 -5.10 23.84
C ASP A 442 11.03 -4.85 22.48
N ALA A 443 10.51 -3.88 21.74
CA ALA A 443 11.05 -3.49 20.43
C ALA A 443 12.48 -2.93 20.48
N GLU A 444 12.88 -2.26 21.58
CA GLU A 444 14.25 -1.74 21.70
C GLU A 444 15.23 -2.90 21.82
N LEU A 445 14.88 -3.91 22.63
CA LEU A 445 15.69 -5.10 22.79
C LEU A 445 15.77 -5.94 21.51
N LEU A 446 14.67 -6.07 20.76
CA LEU A 446 14.69 -6.70 19.43
C LEU A 446 15.59 -5.94 18.44
N ASN A 447 15.64 -4.61 18.52
CA ASN A 447 16.53 -3.80 17.69
C ASN A 447 18.01 -4.00 18.07
N GLU A 448 18.33 -4.20 19.36
CA GLU A 448 19.68 -4.58 19.80
C GLU A 448 20.10 -5.95 19.25
N ILE A 449 19.19 -6.94 19.29
CA ILE A 449 19.44 -8.26 18.67
C ILE A 449 19.72 -8.10 17.17
N ARG A 450 18.86 -7.36 16.46
CA ARG A 450 19.04 -7.08 15.03
C ARG A 450 20.40 -6.44 14.76
N ASN A 451 20.75 -5.38 15.49
CA ASN A 451 22.01 -4.68 15.30
C ASN A 451 23.21 -5.59 15.58
N GLY A 452 23.13 -6.43 16.63
CA GLY A 452 24.19 -7.37 16.98
C GLY A 452 24.39 -8.47 15.94
N LEU A 453 23.31 -8.88 15.26
CA LEU A 453 23.34 -9.84 14.15
C LEU A 453 23.77 -9.19 12.81
N SER A 454 23.48 -7.89 12.60
CA SER A 454 23.85 -7.14 11.39
C SER A 454 25.30 -6.67 11.38
N HIS A 455 25.75 -6.09 12.49
CA HIS A 455 27.00 -5.34 12.59
C HIS A 455 28.05 -6.09 13.40
N LEU A 456 28.40 -7.29 12.92
CA LEU A 456 29.41 -8.12 13.56
C LEU A 456 30.73 -7.36 13.73
N GLU A 457 31.09 -6.54 12.75
CA GLU A 457 32.32 -5.75 12.73
C GLU A 457 32.42 -4.72 13.85
N ASP A 458 31.30 -4.34 14.47
CA ASP A 458 31.22 -3.33 15.54
C ASP A 458 31.03 -3.97 16.93
N LEU A 459 31.11 -5.31 17.02
CA LEU A 459 31.10 -6.04 18.28
C LEU A 459 32.46 -5.97 18.99
N HIS A 460 32.44 -6.07 20.31
CA HIS A 460 33.64 -6.32 21.10
C HIS A 460 34.19 -7.74 20.87
N SER A 461 33.33 -8.75 20.81
CA SER A 461 33.70 -10.14 20.55
C SER A 461 32.65 -10.91 19.74
N PHE A 462 33.13 -11.70 18.77
CA PHE A 462 32.32 -12.63 17.98
C PHE A 462 31.86 -13.88 18.75
N ALA A 463 32.43 -14.15 19.94
CA ALA A 463 32.22 -15.39 20.68
C ALA A 463 30.74 -15.71 20.94
N HIS A 464 29.93 -14.71 21.27
CA HIS A 464 28.51 -14.93 21.56
C HIS A 464 27.69 -15.32 20.31
N ILE A 465 28.07 -14.83 19.13
CA ILE A 465 27.44 -15.23 17.85
C ILE A 465 27.86 -16.64 17.49
N PHE A 466 29.14 -16.95 17.67
CA PHE A 466 29.63 -18.31 17.51
C PHE A 466 28.88 -19.28 18.44
N GLU A 467 28.71 -18.94 19.71
CA GLU A 467 27.93 -19.74 20.67
C GLU A 467 26.47 -19.91 20.22
N LEU A 468 25.79 -18.85 19.79
CA LEU A 468 24.42 -18.91 19.28
C LEU A 468 24.29 -19.89 18.10
N GLU A 469 25.22 -19.84 17.15
CA GLU A 469 25.19 -20.66 15.93
C GLU A 469 25.50 -22.16 16.19
N HIS A 470 26.16 -22.46 17.31
CA HIS A 470 26.56 -23.82 17.70
C HIS A 470 25.71 -24.41 18.84
N ASN A 471 24.94 -23.59 19.58
CA ASN A 471 24.11 -24.04 20.68
C ASN A 471 22.71 -24.45 20.20
N ASN A 472 22.57 -25.74 19.90
CA ASN A 472 21.31 -26.31 19.42
C ASN A 472 20.14 -26.14 20.41
N ALA A 473 20.38 -26.20 21.72
CA ALA A 473 19.33 -26.01 22.73
C ALA A 473 18.79 -24.58 22.70
N GLN A 474 19.68 -23.59 22.65
CA GLN A 474 19.31 -22.18 22.55
C GLN A 474 18.52 -21.88 21.26
N ILE A 475 18.88 -22.51 20.14
CA ILE A 475 18.13 -22.38 18.87
C ILE A 475 16.69 -22.92 19.01
N ILE A 476 16.52 -24.06 19.66
CA ILE A 476 15.18 -24.65 19.92
C ILE A 476 14.36 -23.74 20.86
N ASP A 477 14.97 -23.20 21.92
CA ASP A 477 14.28 -22.33 22.86
C ASP A 477 13.86 -21.00 22.21
N LEU A 478 14.73 -20.40 21.38
CA LEU A 478 14.39 -19.22 20.58
C LEU A 478 13.26 -19.53 19.59
N TYR A 479 13.25 -20.71 18.95
CA TYR A 479 12.16 -21.11 18.07
C TYR A 479 10.82 -21.14 18.83
N LYS A 480 10.79 -21.73 20.02
CA LYS A 480 9.60 -21.81 20.88
C LYS A 480 9.10 -20.42 21.30
N GLU A 481 10.01 -19.52 21.67
CA GLU A 481 9.67 -18.13 22.01
C GLU A 481 9.10 -17.35 20.82
N LEU A 482 9.68 -17.51 19.63
CA LEU A 482 9.15 -16.87 18.41
C LEU A 482 7.80 -17.44 18.00
N ASN A 483 7.60 -18.75 18.18
CA ASN A 483 6.29 -19.37 17.99
C ASN A 483 5.26 -18.79 18.98
N HIS A 484 5.62 -18.61 20.24
CA HIS A 484 4.76 -17.95 21.22
C HIS A 484 4.44 -16.49 20.83
N LEU A 485 5.43 -15.76 20.34
CA LEU A 485 5.23 -14.40 19.81
C LEU A 485 4.26 -14.41 18.61
N ARG A 486 4.29 -15.44 17.76
CA ARG A 486 3.34 -15.61 16.64
C ARG A 486 1.90 -15.66 17.15
N ASP A 487 1.64 -16.43 18.21
CA ASP A 487 0.30 -16.53 18.80
C ASP A 487 -0.17 -15.18 19.35
N LYS A 488 0.73 -14.43 20.02
CA LYS A 488 0.43 -13.08 20.48
C LYS A 488 0.09 -12.16 19.31
N ILE A 489 0.82 -12.25 18.19
CA ILE A 489 0.52 -11.47 16.97
C ILE A 489 -0.87 -11.81 16.43
N TYR A 490 -1.27 -13.08 16.36
CA TYR A 490 -2.64 -13.44 15.98
C TYR A 490 -3.70 -12.86 16.93
N GLN A 491 -3.44 -12.80 18.24
CA GLN A 491 -4.35 -12.13 19.17
C GLN A 491 -4.41 -10.61 18.94
N VAL A 492 -3.29 -9.97 18.63
CA VAL A 492 -3.24 -8.54 18.28
C VAL A 492 -4.01 -8.25 17.00
N ILE A 493 -3.85 -9.09 15.97
CA ILE A 493 -4.63 -9.00 14.72
C ILE A 493 -6.13 -9.11 15.02
N LYS A 494 -6.52 -10.11 15.81
CA LYS A 494 -7.92 -10.29 16.22
C LYS A 494 -8.45 -9.07 16.96
N ASN A 495 -7.71 -8.56 17.94
CA ASN A 495 -8.08 -7.37 18.72
C ASN A 495 -8.23 -6.11 17.87
N ARG A 496 -7.36 -5.96 16.87
CA ARG A 496 -7.47 -4.89 15.88
C ARG A 496 -8.73 -5.03 15.02
N GLN A 497 -9.01 -6.22 14.48
CA GLN A 497 -10.19 -6.41 13.63
C GLN A 497 -11.51 -6.23 14.38
N MET A 498 -11.54 -6.49 15.69
CA MET A 498 -12.71 -6.16 16.52
C MET A 498 -13.03 -4.65 16.57
N GLN A 499 -12.08 -3.77 16.27
CA GLN A 499 -12.29 -2.32 16.23
C GLN A 499 -12.95 -1.84 14.92
N PHE A 500 -13.01 -2.71 13.91
CA PHE A 500 -13.52 -2.38 12.58
C PHE A 500 -14.87 -3.07 12.31
N ASN A 501 -15.60 -2.53 11.35
CA ASN A 501 -16.83 -3.15 10.87
C ASN A 501 -16.48 -4.32 9.92
N THR A 502 -17.45 -5.19 9.64
CA THR A 502 -17.32 -6.20 8.58
C THR A 502 -17.13 -5.54 7.21
N LEU A 503 -16.20 -6.07 6.43
CA LEU A 503 -15.95 -5.60 5.07
C LEU A 503 -17.15 -5.96 4.16
N PRO A 504 -17.56 -5.03 3.27
CA PRO A 504 -18.66 -5.29 2.34
C PRO A 504 -18.24 -6.21 1.20
N ASP A 505 -19.23 -6.78 0.52
CA ASP A 505 -19.03 -7.40 -0.78
C ASP A 505 -18.71 -6.32 -1.83
N VAL A 506 -17.53 -6.46 -2.47
CA VAL A 506 -17.01 -5.52 -3.46
C VAL A 506 -17.14 -6.02 -4.91
N THR A 507 -17.84 -7.13 -5.14
CA THR A 507 -18.10 -7.67 -6.49
C THR A 507 -19.11 -6.83 -7.29
N SER A 508 -19.83 -5.94 -6.61
CA SER A 508 -20.78 -4.99 -7.21
C SER A 508 -20.12 -3.64 -7.58
N PRO A 509 -20.75 -2.80 -8.42
CA PRO A 509 -20.23 -1.47 -8.74
C PRO A 509 -19.99 -0.58 -7.51
N PHE A 510 -19.02 0.34 -7.60
CA PHE A 510 -18.57 1.21 -6.51
C PHE A 510 -19.71 1.83 -5.66
N LYS A 511 -20.75 2.35 -6.32
CA LYS A 511 -21.90 3.01 -5.68
C LYS A 511 -22.63 2.12 -4.66
N VAL A 512 -22.62 0.79 -4.86
CA VAL A 512 -23.31 -0.17 -4.01
C VAL A 512 -22.59 -0.34 -2.67
N TRP A 513 -21.27 -0.51 -2.70
CA TRP A 513 -20.47 -0.81 -1.50
C TRP A 513 -19.81 0.43 -0.87
N LYS A 514 -19.78 1.58 -1.56
CA LYS A 514 -19.20 2.84 -1.08
C LYS A 514 -19.66 3.21 0.33
N GLY A 515 -20.96 3.13 0.62
CA GLY A 515 -21.52 3.51 1.94
C GLY A 515 -21.00 2.63 3.08
N SER A 516 -21.00 1.32 2.89
CA SER A 516 -20.49 0.35 3.86
C SER A 516 -18.98 0.52 4.07
N MET A 517 -18.21 0.68 2.99
CA MET A 517 -16.76 0.87 3.06
C MET A 517 -16.39 2.25 3.64
N THR A 518 -17.20 3.29 3.46
CA THR A 518 -17.01 4.60 4.14
C THR A 518 -17.17 4.46 5.64
N THR A 519 -18.11 3.63 6.09
CA THR A 519 -18.30 3.35 7.52
C THR A 519 -17.10 2.60 8.09
N TYR A 520 -16.57 1.63 7.34
CA TYR A 520 -15.32 0.95 7.68
C TYR A 520 -14.14 1.93 7.76
N TRP A 521 -13.98 2.80 6.75
CA TRP A 521 -12.93 3.82 6.72
C TRP A 521 -12.99 4.76 7.92
N ASN A 522 -14.18 5.18 8.36
CA ASN A 522 -14.31 6.03 9.54
C ASN A 522 -13.82 5.33 10.83
N ARG A 523 -14.08 4.03 10.99
CA ARG A 523 -13.52 3.25 12.10
C ARG A 523 -12.00 3.15 12.03
N VAL A 524 -11.46 2.95 10.83
CA VAL A 524 -10.01 2.96 10.60
C VAL A 524 -9.40 4.31 10.99
N LYS A 525 -10.01 5.42 10.53
CA LYS A 525 -9.58 6.77 10.91
C LYS A 525 -9.58 6.97 12.42
N ASP A 526 -10.64 6.57 13.11
CA ASP A 526 -10.75 6.72 14.56
C ASP A 526 -9.68 5.90 15.30
N TYR A 527 -9.43 4.66 14.87
CA TYR A 527 -8.40 3.79 15.47
C TYR A 527 -6.99 4.35 15.31
N TYR A 528 -6.67 4.90 14.12
CA TYR A 528 -5.35 5.47 13.82
C TYR A 528 -5.23 6.97 14.16
N LYS A 529 -6.27 7.56 14.75
CA LYS A 529 -6.26 8.96 15.18
C LYS A 529 -5.31 9.11 16.36
N GLN A 530 -4.24 9.88 16.16
CA GLN A 530 -3.37 10.21 17.29
C GLN A 530 -4.09 11.12 18.27
N PRO A 531 -3.93 10.91 19.59
CA PRO A 531 -4.41 11.88 20.57
C PRO A 531 -3.73 13.21 20.28
N VAL A 532 -4.55 14.26 20.09
CA VAL A 532 -4.04 15.61 19.82
C VAL A 532 -3.17 16.03 21.00
N PRO A 533 -1.88 16.34 20.81
CA PRO A 533 -1.04 16.82 21.89
C PRO A 533 -1.71 18.00 22.58
N PHE A 534 -1.68 18.04 23.91
CA PHE A 534 -2.25 19.17 24.64
C PHE A 534 -1.64 20.48 24.12
N ASN A 535 -2.48 21.35 23.57
CA ASN A 535 -2.06 22.68 23.14
C ASN A 535 -2.18 23.65 24.34
N PRO A 536 -1.07 24.17 24.88
CA PRO A 536 -1.12 25.11 25.99
C PRO A 536 -1.88 26.40 25.66
N GLN A 537 -2.03 26.76 24.39
CA GLN A 537 -2.74 27.96 23.97
C GLN A 537 -4.26 27.81 24.05
N THR A 538 -4.79 26.58 24.02
CA THR A 538 -6.24 26.29 24.10
C THR A 538 -6.66 25.84 25.50
N PHE A 539 -5.85 26.10 26.52
CA PHE A 539 -6.15 25.70 27.90
C PHE A 539 -7.39 26.43 28.44
N VAL A 540 -8.37 25.66 28.92
CA VAL A 540 -9.59 26.17 29.55
C VAL A 540 -9.57 25.80 31.04
N PRO A 541 -9.48 26.78 31.96
CA PRO A 541 -9.37 26.52 33.39
C PRO A 541 -10.57 25.80 34.00
N SER A 542 -11.77 25.98 33.42
CA SER A 542 -13.06 25.48 33.93
C SER A 542 -13.38 25.93 35.37
N VAL A 543 -12.67 26.94 35.87
CA VAL A 543 -12.85 27.53 37.20
C VAL A 543 -12.70 29.06 37.12
N PRO A 544 -13.40 29.83 37.98
CA PRO A 544 -13.25 31.28 38.03
C PRO A 544 -11.80 31.72 38.30
N LEU A 545 -11.34 32.73 37.56
CA LEU A 545 -9.98 33.29 37.69
C LEU A 545 -9.84 34.34 38.81
N LEU A 546 -10.97 34.70 39.43
CA LEU A 546 -11.08 35.66 40.53
C LEU A 546 -12.02 35.08 41.60
N GLU A 547 -11.88 35.51 42.84
CA GLU A 547 -12.81 35.16 43.92
C GLU A 547 -14.24 35.62 43.58
N ASN A 548 -15.25 34.79 43.87
CA ASN A 548 -16.65 35.02 43.47
C ASN A 548 -17.17 36.42 43.84
N GLN A 549 -16.88 36.92 45.05
CA GLN A 549 -17.31 38.26 45.46
C GLN A 549 -16.63 39.37 44.64
N THR A 550 -15.35 39.21 44.32
CA THR A 550 -14.57 40.15 43.52
C THR A 550 -14.98 40.10 42.05
N LEU A 551 -15.26 38.90 41.53
CA LEU A 551 -15.75 38.68 40.17
C LEU A 551 -17.10 39.35 39.95
N THR A 552 -18.09 39.10 40.81
CA THR A 552 -19.43 39.70 40.68
C THR A 552 -19.35 41.24 40.76
N LYS A 553 -18.63 41.77 41.76
CA LYS A 553 -18.43 43.22 41.91
C LYS A 553 -17.74 43.83 40.69
N PHE A 554 -16.73 43.16 40.13
CA PHE A 554 -16.03 43.64 38.93
C PHE A 554 -16.92 43.63 37.69
N LEU A 555 -17.62 42.53 37.43
CA LEU A 555 -18.52 42.40 36.27
C LEU A 555 -19.70 43.40 36.34
N ASP A 556 -20.21 43.70 37.53
CA ASP A 556 -21.25 44.73 37.71
C ASP A 556 -20.74 46.16 37.49
N SER A 557 -19.43 46.38 37.59
CA SER A 557 -18.81 47.71 37.53
C SER A 557 -18.33 48.15 36.13
N ILE A 558 -18.18 47.20 35.19
CA ILE A 558 -17.75 47.43 33.80
C ILE A 558 -18.95 47.63 32.85
N ASN A 559 -18.71 48.18 31.66
CA ASN A 559 -19.77 48.49 30.70
C ASN A 559 -20.46 47.22 30.16
N LYS A 560 -21.69 46.95 30.61
CA LYS A 560 -22.50 45.79 30.19
C LYS A 560 -22.95 45.84 28.73
N ASN A 561 -22.98 47.03 28.12
CA ASN A 561 -23.38 47.21 26.72
C ASN A 561 -22.22 47.05 25.74
N SER A 562 -20.98 46.85 26.23
CA SER A 562 -19.81 46.59 25.39
C SER A 562 -19.99 45.28 24.61
N GLN A 563 -19.59 45.27 23.33
CA GLN A 563 -19.57 44.04 22.53
C GLN A 563 -18.62 42.96 23.10
N TYR A 564 -17.66 43.37 23.95
CA TYR A 564 -16.67 42.48 24.56
C TYR A 564 -17.09 41.96 25.95
N TYR A 565 -18.19 42.48 26.53
CA TYR A 565 -18.61 42.13 27.89
C TYR A 565 -18.80 40.62 28.08
N LYS A 566 -19.48 39.95 27.14
CA LYS A 566 -19.70 38.49 27.18
C LYS A 566 -18.38 37.71 27.12
N LYS A 567 -17.47 38.10 26.23
CA LYS A 567 -16.13 37.50 26.10
C LYS A 567 -15.35 37.61 27.43
N VAL A 568 -15.35 38.79 28.05
CA VAL A 568 -14.68 39.01 29.34
C VAL A 568 -15.31 38.22 30.47
N CYS A 569 -16.64 38.11 30.51
CA CYS A 569 -17.33 37.24 31.47
C CYS A 569 -16.86 35.79 31.35
N SER A 570 -16.87 35.25 30.13
CA SER A 570 -16.45 33.86 29.88
C SER A 570 -14.97 33.64 30.19
N MET A 571 -14.08 34.59 29.87
CA MET A 571 -12.67 34.51 30.26
C MET A 571 -12.51 34.45 31.78
N LEU A 572 -13.14 35.37 32.51
CA LEU A 572 -12.98 35.46 33.97
C LEU A 572 -13.65 34.32 34.74
N ARG A 573 -14.67 33.69 34.16
CA ARG A 573 -15.27 32.44 34.67
C ARG A 573 -14.47 31.20 34.31
N GLY A 574 -13.45 31.33 33.46
CA GLY A 574 -12.62 30.21 33.01
C GLY A 574 -13.31 29.30 31.99
N GLU A 575 -14.32 29.80 31.28
CA GLU A 575 -15.08 29.08 30.25
C GLU A 575 -14.34 29.05 28.90
N ILE A 576 -13.46 30.03 28.67
CA ILE A 576 -12.63 30.16 27.46
C ILE A 576 -11.18 30.52 27.84
N PRO A 577 -10.19 30.34 26.93
CA PRO A 577 -8.81 30.75 27.18
C PRO A 577 -8.69 32.25 27.45
N MET A 578 -7.74 32.63 28.30
CA MET A 578 -7.48 34.03 28.62
C MET A 578 -6.67 34.70 27.50
N GLU A 579 -7.22 35.77 26.92
CA GLU A 579 -6.56 36.59 25.90
C GLU A 579 -6.17 37.97 26.43
N GLN A 580 -5.16 38.60 25.80
CA GLN A 580 -4.85 39.99 26.07
C GLN A 580 -5.80 40.89 25.29
N LEU A 581 -6.47 41.80 25.99
CA LEU A 581 -7.31 42.80 25.35
C LEU A 581 -6.49 43.97 24.81
N SER A 582 -6.89 44.48 23.65
CA SER A 582 -6.33 45.67 23.01
C SER A 582 -6.67 46.94 23.79
N PHE A 583 -6.04 48.05 23.40
CA PHE A 583 -6.31 49.35 23.99
C PHE A 583 -7.79 49.76 23.82
N ASP A 584 -8.35 49.55 22.63
CA ASP A 584 -9.72 49.94 22.31
C ASP A 584 -10.74 49.04 23.01
N GLU A 585 -10.47 47.74 23.12
CA GLU A 585 -11.30 46.78 23.86
C GLU A 585 -11.41 47.17 25.34
N THR A 586 -10.29 47.50 25.98
CA THR A 586 -10.29 47.93 27.39
C THR A 586 -10.92 49.31 27.61
N LYS A 587 -10.91 50.18 26.59
CA LYS A 587 -11.57 51.49 26.63
C LYS A 587 -13.10 51.34 26.52
N ASP A 588 -13.59 50.49 25.63
CA ASP A 588 -15.01 50.20 25.43
C ASP A 588 -15.69 49.60 26.68
N LEU A 589 -14.92 48.83 27.46
CA LEU A 589 -15.36 48.23 28.73
C LEU A 589 -15.39 49.20 29.92
N SER A 590 -14.82 50.41 29.77
CA SER A 590 -14.70 51.39 30.87
C SER A 590 -16.03 52.10 31.16
N THR A 591 -16.25 52.50 32.42
CA THR A 591 -17.40 53.32 32.85
C THR A 591 -16.90 54.58 33.56
N PRO A 592 -17.74 55.62 33.78
CA PRO A 592 -17.34 56.78 34.58
C PRO A 592 -16.83 56.41 35.99
N ALA A 593 -17.32 55.29 36.54
CA ALA A 593 -16.93 54.77 37.84
C ALA A 593 -15.67 53.88 37.81
N VAL A 594 -15.37 53.22 36.69
CA VAL A 594 -14.22 52.30 36.54
C VAL A 594 -13.36 52.70 35.36
N ARG A 595 -12.19 53.27 35.67
CA ARG A 595 -11.18 53.66 34.67
C ARG A 595 -10.46 52.45 34.09
N GLN A 596 -9.98 52.58 32.86
CA GLN A 596 -9.20 51.59 32.11
C GLN A 596 -8.05 50.95 32.93
N ALA A 597 -7.39 51.73 33.81
CA ALA A 597 -6.32 51.22 34.67
C ALA A 597 -6.78 50.12 35.66
N ILE A 598 -8.00 50.24 36.18
CA ILE A 598 -8.58 49.27 37.14
C ILE A 598 -8.93 47.97 36.40
N ILE A 599 -9.47 48.08 35.19
CA ILE A 599 -9.75 46.93 34.30
C ILE A 599 -8.45 46.19 33.99
N LYS A 600 -7.40 46.90 33.54
CA LYS A 600 -6.09 46.30 33.27
C LYS A 600 -5.49 45.61 34.49
N LYS A 601 -5.58 46.21 35.68
CA LYS A 601 -5.08 45.61 36.93
C LYS A 601 -5.82 44.32 37.29
N THR A 602 -7.14 44.30 37.15
CA THR A 602 -7.98 43.15 37.48
C THR A 602 -7.74 42.00 36.49
N LEU A 603 -7.71 42.30 35.18
CA LEU A 603 -7.37 41.32 34.15
C LEU A 603 -5.94 40.78 34.29
N LYS A 604 -4.97 41.60 34.72
CA LYS A 604 -3.61 41.13 35.03
C LYS A 604 -3.60 40.12 36.19
N THR A 605 -4.45 40.32 37.20
CA THR A 605 -4.59 39.39 38.33
C THR A 605 -5.19 38.06 37.87
N ALA A 606 -6.27 38.12 37.09
CA ALA A 606 -6.87 36.93 36.47
C ALA A 606 -5.89 36.19 35.54
N SER A 607 -5.12 36.93 34.74
CA SER A 607 -4.09 36.38 33.83
C SER A 607 -2.96 35.67 34.60
N LYS A 608 -2.56 36.18 35.77
CA LYS A 608 -1.60 35.51 36.64
C LYS A 608 -2.16 34.17 37.15
N LYS A 609 -3.42 34.15 37.61
CA LYS A 609 -4.07 32.90 38.06
C LYS A 609 -4.26 31.90 36.93
N TYR A 610 -4.65 32.37 35.74
CA TYR A 610 -4.73 31.55 34.53
C TYR A 610 -3.39 30.89 34.19
N THR A 611 -2.29 31.65 34.23
CA THR A 611 -0.94 31.15 33.96
C THR A 611 -0.50 30.10 34.98
N GLU A 612 -0.82 30.31 36.26
CA GLU A 612 -0.57 29.34 37.33
C GLU A 612 -1.32 28.03 37.11
N LEU A 613 -2.64 28.09 36.85
CA LEU A 613 -3.47 26.91 36.57
C LEU A 613 -2.99 26.17 35.33
N LYS A 614 -2.65 26.90 34.25
CA LYS A 614 -2.09 26.34 33.03
C LYS A 614 -0.78 25.60 33.28
N ASN A 615 0.15 26.20 34.01
CA ASN A 615 1.44 25.59 34.31
C ASN A 615 1.31 24.36 35.21
N ASN A 616 0.40 24.39 36.18
CA ASN A 616 0.11 23.23 37.02
C ASN A 616 -0.50 22.08 36.21
N PHE A 617 -1.43 22.38 35.30
CA PHE A 617 -2.02 21.38 34.41
C PHE A 617 -0.97 20.76 33.47
N ILE A 618 -0.08 21.57 32.88
CA ILE A 618 1.04 21.07 32.05
C ILE A 618 1.94 20.13 32.84
N LYS A 619 2.31 20.50 34.08
CA LYS A 619 3.12 19.66 34.96
C LYS A 619 2.42 18.35 35.29
N GLN A 620 1.13 18.40 35.61
CA GLN A 620 0.32 17.22 35.88
C GLN A 620 0.27 16.29 34.66
N LYS A 621 -0.06 16.82 33.48
CA LYS A 621 -0.10 16.03 32.23
C LYS A 621 1.25 15.42 31.87
N SER A 622 2.34 16.15 32.10
CA SER A 622 3.69 15.61 31.91
C SER A 622 4.02 14.50 32.90
N ALA A 623 3.57 14.60 34.15
CA ALA A 623 3.77 13.57 35.17
C ALA A 623 2.94 12.32 34.89
N GLU A 624 1.67 12.48 34.51
CA GLU A 624 0.78 11.39 34.06
C GLU A 624 1.43 10.61 32.90
N ARG A 625 1.87 11.32 31.86
CA ARG A 625 2.55 10.70 30.71
C ARG A 625 3.80 9.91 31.11
N LYS A 626 4.66 10.49 31.97
CA LYS A 626 5.86 9.79 32.46
C LYS A 626 5.52 8.54 33.28
N ALA A 627 4.45 8.59 34.06
CA ALA A 627 3.99 7.43 34.83
C ALA A 627 3.46 6.32 33.92
N GLU A 628 2.70 6.67 32.87
CA GLU A 628 2.24 5.74 31.83
C GLU A 628 3.41 5.09 31.08
N GLU A 629 4.38 5.90 30.63
CA GLU A 629 5.60 5.42 29.96
C GLU A 629 6.40 4.45 30.86
N GLN A 630 6.53 4.77 32.15
CA GLN A 630 7.22 3.90 33.11
C GLN A 630 6.45 2.60 33.41
N ALA A 631 5.11 2.66 33.49
CA ALA A 631 4.27 1.48 33.69
C ALA A 631 4.39 0.53 32.49
N LEU A 632 4.35 1.06 31.26
CA LEU A 632 4.55 0.28 30.05
C LEU A 632 5.94 -0.36 29.99
N LEU A 633 7.00 0.38 30.36
CA LEU A 633 8.35 -0.16 30.43
C LEU A 633 8.45 -1.33 31.43
N ASN A 634 7.77 -1.25 32.57
CA ASN A 634 7.72 -2.34 33.53
C ASN A 634 6.96 -3.56 32.99
N THR A 635 5.87 -3.35 32.25
CA THR A 635 5.15 -4.41 31.54
C THR A 635 6.05 -5.11 30.54
N LYS A 636 6.73 -4.36 29.64
CA LYS A 636 7.69 -4.90 28.68
C LYS A 636 8.76 -5.75 29.34
N LYS A 637 9.37 -5.25 30.42
CA LYS A 637 10.38 -5.99 31.20
C LYS A 637 9.85 -7.31 31.75
N THR A 638 8.62 -7.30 32.28
CA THR A 638 7.96 -8.49 32.84
C THR A 638 7.67 -9.51 31.74
N VAL A 639 7.16 -9.05 30.60
CA VAL A 639 6.89 -9.89 29.42
C VAL A 639 8.18 -10.52 28.89
N MET A 640 9.24 -9.73 28.68
CA MET A 640 10.54 -10.28 28.24
C MET A 640 11.14 -11.25 29.26
N GLN A 641 10.88 -11.10 30.55
CA GLN A 641 11.39 -12.00 31.58
C GLN A 641 10.63 -13.33 31.64
N ASN A 642 9.32 -13.30 31.48
CA ASN A 642 8.46 -14.47 31.67
C ASN A 642 8.19 -15.23 30.38
N ASP A 643 7.92 -14.49 29.30
CA ASP A 643 7.45 -15.05 28.03
C ASP A 643 8.62 -15.24 27.04
N TYR A 644 9.69 -14.43 27.15
CA TYR A 644 10.83 -14.42 26.21
C TYR A 644 12.24 -14.38 26.85
N PRO A 645 12.55 -15.23 27.86
CA PRO A 645 13.83 -15.18 28.57
C PRO A 645 15.08 -15.34 27.67
N HIS A 646 15.02 -16.11 26.59
CA HIS A 646 16.16 -16.35 25.69
C HIS A 646 16.37 -15.19 24.72
N LEU A 647 15.31 -14.63 24.12
CA LEU A 647 15.40 -13.38 23.37
C LEU A 647 15.92 -12.24 24.27
N ARG A 648 15.46 -12.19 25.52
CA ARG A 648 15.94 -11.21 26.50
C ARG A 648 17.44 -11.35 26.75
N ALA A 649 17.94 -12.56 26.98
CA ALA A 649 19.35 -12.82 27.20
C ALA A 649 20.20 -12.47 25.96
N LEU A 650 19.72 -12.84 24.76
CA LEU A 650 20.38 -12.50 23.51
C LEU A 650 20.48 -10.98 23.33
N GLY A 651 19.39 -10.23 23.54
CA GLY A 651 19.39 -8.78 23.39
C GLY A 651 20.30 -8.05 24.38
N PHE A 652 20.37 -8.49 25.64
CA PHE A 652 21.33 -7.90 26.59
C PHE A 652 22.78 -8.18 26.21
N THR A 653 23.04 -9.38 25.70
CA THR A 653 24.38 -9.74 25.23
C THR A 653 24.76 -8.90 24.01
N SER A 654 23.87 -8.76 23.03
CA SER A 654 24.08 -7.89 21.87
C SER A 654 24.33 -6.44 22.28
N TYR A 655 23.53 -5.90 23.20
CA TYR A 655 23.71 -4.54 23.73
C TYR A 655 25.10 -4.36 24.37
N ASP A 656 25.50 -5.27 25.28
CA ASP A 656 26.80 -5.22 25.95
C ASP A 656 27.97 -5.24 24.95
N GLN A 657 27.88 -6.08 23.92
CA GLN A 657 28.94 -6.22 22.92
C GLN A 657 29.02 -5.04 21.96
N LEU A 658 27.87 -4.44 21.59
CA LEU A 658 27.79 -3.28 20.70
C LEU A 658 28.22 -1.97 21.37
N HIS A 659 28.00 -1.81 22.68
CA HIS A 659 28.22 -0.53 23.36
C HIS A 659 29.56 -0.45 24.12
N LYS A 660 30.39 -1.50 24.05
CA LYS A 660 31.77 -1.46 24.53
C LYS A 660 32.64 -0.58 23.61
N PRO A 661 33.52 0.27 24.17
CA PRO A 661 34.35 1.20 23.38
C PRO A 661 35.47 0.49 22.60
N GLU A 662 35.94 -0.65 23.11
CA GLU A 662 36.94 -1.49 22.47
C GLU A 662 36.25 -2.47 21.51
N LYS A 663 36.53 -2.36 20.22
CA LYS A 663 35.99 -3.24 19.18
C LYS A 663 37.00 -4.31 18.79
N MET A 664 36.53 -5.40 18.19
CA MET A 664 37.37 -6.51 17.71
C MET A 664 38.67 -6.04 17.04
N SER A 665 39.76 -6.77 17.31
CA SER A 665 41.05 -6.57 16.66
C SER A 665 41.02 -6.96 15.17
N VAL A 666 42.03 -6.54 14.40
CA VAL A 666 42.16 -6.93 12.97
C VAL A 666 42.20 -8.45 12.81
N ARG A 667 42.90 -9.17 13.70
CA ARG A 667 42.90 -10.63 13.74
C ARG A 667 41.50 -11.20 13.96
N SER A 668 40.76 -10.66 14.93
CA SER A 668 39.41 -11.12 15.25
C SER A 668 38.44 -10.87 14.08
N LEU A 669 38.55 -9.71 13.41
CA LEU A 669 37.77 -9.40 12.22
C LEU A 669 38.05 -10.37 11.07
N LEU A 670 39.33 -10.66 10.80
CA LEU A 670 39.71 -11.61 9.75
C LEU A 670 39.21 -13.03 10.05
N HIS A 671 39.37 -13.52 11.29
CA HIS A 671 38.84 -14.83 11.67
C HIS A 671 37.32 -14.89 11.58
N THR A 672 36.64 -13.79 11.92
CA THR A 672 35.19 -13.70 11.73
C THR A 672 34.84 -13.78 10.24
N LEU A 673 35.53 -13.04 9.38
CA LEU A 673 35.36 -13.09 7.92
C LEU A 673 35.55 -14.52 7.38
N GLN A 674 36.64 -15.18 7.78
CA GLN A 674 36.95 -16.57 7.41
C GLN A 674 35.83 -17.52 7.81
N SER A 675 35.35 -17.42 9.06
CA SER A 675 34.23 -18.22 9.54
C SER A 675 32.95 -18.01 8.71
N ARG A 676 32.66 -16.77 8.30
CA ARG A 676 31.48 -16.49 7.45
C ARG A 676 31.63 -17.08 6.05
N PHE A 677 32.81 -16.99 5.44
CA PHE A 677 33.10 -17.63 4.15
C PHE A 677 32.98 -19.16 4.23
N GLU A 678 33.48 -19.78 5.30
CA GLU A 678 33.34 -21.21 5.54
C GLU A 678 31.87 -21.63 5.63
N PHE A 679 31.05 -20.89 6.38
CA PHE A 679 29.61 -21.17 6.51
C PHE A 679 28.89 -20.98 5.16
N LEU A 680 29.24 -19.94 4.40
CA LEU A 680 28.65 -19.69 3.08
C LEU A 680 28.95 -20.84 2.12
N ARG A 681 30.22 -21.30 2.06
CA ARG A 681 30.61 -22.44 1.23
C ARG A 681 29.93 -23.73 1.70
N LYS A 682 29.87 -23.96 3.01
CA LYS A 682 29.27 -25.16 3.60
C LYS A 682 27.79 -25.28 3.30
N ILE A 683 27.00 -24.19 3.40
CA ILE A 683 25.57 -24.22 3.07
C ILE A 683 25.33 -24.62 1.62
N LEU A 684 26.15 -24.12 0.70
CA LEU A 684 26.05 -24.49 -0.72
C LEU A 684 26.41 -25.97 -0.94
N ILE A 685 27.48 -26.47 -0.31
CA ILE A 685 27.86 -27.89 -0.37
C ILE A 685 26.75 -28.78 0.20
N ASP A 686 26.28 -28.48 1.41
CA ASP A 686 25.21 -29.22 2.10
C ASP A 686 23.89 -29.19 1.31
N SER A 687 23.74 -28.21 0.40
CA SER A 687 22.60 -28.06 -0.52
C SER A 687 22.86 -28.62 -1.93
N GLY A 688 23.96 -29.36 -2.13
CA GLY A 688 24.24 -30.11 -3.36
C GLY A 688 25.14 -29.41 -4.38
N VAL A 689 25.78 -28.30 -4.03
CA VAL A 689 26.75 -27.62 -4.92
C VAL A 689 28.12 -28.30 -4.83
N ASN A 690 28.65 -28.75 -5.97
CA ASN A 690 30.02 -29.25 -6.08
C ASN A 690 30.98 -28.14 -6.51
N PHE A 691 32.03 -27.91 -5.71
CA PHE A 691 33.09 -26.93 -5.96
C PHE A 691 34.40 -27.55 -6.49
N ASP A 692 34.43 -28.86 -6.73
CA ASP A 692 35.59 -29.56 -7.28
C ASP A 692 35.66 -29.47 -8.83
N ASP A 693 34.55 -29.12 -9.48
CA ASP A 693 34.45 -28.76 -10.91
C ASP A 693 34.14 -27.26 -11.06
N THR A 694 34.26 -26.67 -12.26
CA THR A 694 33.83 -25.27 -12.49
C THR A 694 32.34 -25.12 -12.16
N THR A 695 32.05 -24.59 -10.97
CA THR A 695 30.69 -24.35 -10.50
C THR A 695 30.06 -23.28 -11.37
N SER A 696 28.93 -23.60 -12.02
CA SER A 696 28.18 -22.61 -12.79
C SER A 696 27.42 -21.69 -11.84
N ALA A 697 27.51 -20.37 -12.07
CA ALA A 697 26.69 -19.36 -11.40
C ALA A 697 25.19 -19.67 -11.49
N GLU A 698 24.76 -20.42 -12.52
CA GLU A 698 23.37 -20.81 -12.70
C GLU A 698 22.88 -21.82 -11.65
N VAL A 699 23.77 -22.68 -11.12
CA VAL A 699 23.41 -23.63 -10.05
C VAL A 699 23.12 -22.88 -8.75
N VAL A 700 23.97 -21.92 -8.40
CA VAL A 700 23.80 -21.06 -7.21
C VAL A 700 22.54 -20.21 -7.34
N LYS A 701 22.29 -19.66 -8.54
CA LYS A 701 21.06 -18.92 -8.87
C LYS A 701 19.81 -19.78 -8.71
N SER A 702 19.79 -20.99 -9.28
CA SER A 702 18.67 -21.92 -9.15
C SER A 702 18.38 -22.26 -7.69
N LEU A 703 19.42 -22.52 -6.89
CA LEU A 703 19.27 -22.86 -5.47
C LEU A 703 18.68 -21.70 -4.66
N ILE A 704 19.25 -20.49 -4.76
CA ILE A 704 18.78 -19.30 -4.03
C ILE A 704 17.36 -18.90 -4.44
N THR A 705 16.99 -19.13 -5.71
CA THR A 705 15.65 -18.80 -6.24
C THR A 705 14.60 -19.90 -5.98
N SER A 706 14.99 -21.07 -5.43
CA SER A 706 14.08 -22.21 -5.20
C SER A 706 14.03 -22.75 -3.77
N ASP A 707 15.03 -22.45 -2.92
CA ASP A 707 15.07 -22.83 -1.50
C ASP A 707 15.10 -21.58 -0.59
N VAL A 708 14.04 -21.40 0.20
CA VAL A 708 13.89 -20.22 1.08
C VAL A 708 14.88 -20.22 2.25
N GLU A 709 15.30 -21.38 2.73
CA GLU A 709 16.27 -21.47 3.83
C GLU A 709 17.68 -21.13 3.32
N VAL A 710 18.03 -21.55 2.09
CA VAL A 710 19.28 -21.13 1.44
C VAL A 710 19.25 -19.63 1.17
N LEU A 711 18.15 -19.09 0.65
CA LEU A 711 17.98 -17.65 0.44
C LEU A 711 18.28 -16.86 1.73
N LEU A 712 17.60 -17.22 2.82
CA LEU A 712 17.70 -16.49 4.10
C LEU A 712 19.09 -16.63 4.72
N SER A 713 19.66 -17.83 4.70
CA SER A 713 21.00 -18.07 5.25
C SER A 713 22.11 -17.38 4.43
N CYS A 714 22.02 -17.35 3.10
CA CYS A 714 22.90 -16.57 2.24
C CYS A 714 22.75 -15.06 2.50
N SER A 715 21.52 -14.55 2.61
CA SER A 715 21.25 -13.13 2.92
C SER A 715 21.89 -12.71 4.26
N TYR A 716 21.79 -13.56 5.28
CA TYR A 716 22.42 -13.35 6.58
C TYR A 716 23.95 -13.28 6.48
N LEU A 717 24.58 -14.25 5.82
CA LEU A 717 26.04 -14.32 5.74
C LEU A 717 26.65 -13.24 4.84
N ILE A 718 26.03 -12.95 3.70
CA ILE A 718 26.57 -11.97 2.73
C ILE A 718 26.55 -10.57 3.32
N THR A 719 25.47 -10.19 4.00
CA THR A 719 25.40 -8.85 4.62
C THR A 719 26.50 -8.66 5.66
N GLN A 720 26.79 -9.69 6.47
CA GLN A 720 27.89 -9.71 7.42
C GLN A 720 29.27 -9.68 6.75
N ILE A 721 29.51 -10.52 5.73
CA ILE A 721 30.76 -10.56 4.97
C ILE A 721 31.09 -9.18 4.42
N VAL A 722 30.12 -8.53 3.77
CA VAL A 722 30.30 -7.20 3.17
C VAL A 722 30.59 -6.14 4.21
N SER A 723 29.92 -6.18 5.36
CA SER A 723 30.15 -5.22 6.44
C SER A 723 31.54 -5.38 7.06
N ILE A 724 32.02 -6.61 7.27
CA ILE A 724 33.38 -6.88 7.75
C ILE A 724 34.42 -6.44 6.71
N MET A 725 34.20 -6.74 5.42
CA MET A 725 35.09 -6.29 4.35
C MET A 725 35.19 -4.77 4.27
N ASN A 726 34.08 -4.05 4.43
CA ASN A 726 34.09 -2.58 4.45
C ASN A 726 34.84 -2.03 5.68
N LYS A 727 34.76 -2.70 6.83
CA LYS A 727 35.56 -2.33 8.01
C LYS A 727 37.06 -2.56 7.77
N LEU A 728 37.44 -3.69 7.17
CA LEU A 728 38.84 -3.99 6.82
C LEU A 728 39.38 -3.04 5.74
N ASP A 729 38.55 -2.61 4.79
CA ASP A 729 38.90 -1.61 3.78
C ASP A 729 39.25 -0.26 4.41
N GLY A 730 38.43 0.19 5.36
CA GLY A 730 38.71 1.40 6.15
C GLY A 730 39.93 1.31 7.07
N LEU A 731 40.54 0.14 7.19
CA LEU A 731 41.79 -0.13 7.90
C LEU A 731 42.96 -0.41 6.94
N GLU A 732 42.76 -0.24 5.63
CA GLU A 732 43.74 -0.55 4.58
C GLU A 732 44.19 -2.03 4.55
N ALA A 733 43.39 -2.92 5.16
CA ALA A 733 43.70 -4.36 5.28
C ALA A 733 43.06 -5.21 4.17
N LEU A 734 42.03 -4.71 3.47
CA LEU A 734 41.29 -5.49 2.48
C LEU A 734 42.13 -5.83 1.23
N GLU A 735 42.99 -4.91 0.78
CA GLU A 735 43.87 -5.12 -0.38
C GLU A 735 44.89 -6.25 -0.14
N VAL A 736 45.32 -6.43 1.12
CA VAL A 736 46.23 -7.51 1.53
C VAL A 736 45.60 -8.89 1.34
N ILE A 737 44.28 -9.01 1.49
CA ILE A 737 43.56 -10.26 1.22
C ILE A 737 43.56 -10.54 -0.29
N HIS A 738 43.14 -9.57 -1.09
CA HIS A 738 43.14 -9.69 -2.55
C HIS A 738 42.99 -8.31 -3.23
N PRO A 739 43.79 -7.98 -4.27
CA PRO A 739 43.84 -6.65 -4.86
C PRO A 739 42.54 -6.21 -5.57
N GLN A 740 41.70 -7.16 -6.00
CA GLN A 740 40.41 -6.82 -6.62
C GLN A 740 39.28 -6.54 -5.61
N LEU A 741 39.43 -6.90 -4.33
CA LEU A 741 38.36 -6.75 -3.35
C LEU A 741 37.97 -5.28 -3.10
N PRO A 742 38.92 -4.32 -2.91
CA PRO A 742 38.58 -2.91 -2.78
C PRO A 742 37.83 -2.36 -4.01
N VAL A 743 38.16 -2.84 -5.21
CA VAL A 743 37.52 -2.42 -6.47
C VAL A 743 36.08 -2.93 -6.57
N ARG A 744 35.81 -4.14 -6.09
CA ARG A 744 34.48 -4.78 -6.11
C ARG A 744 33.59 -4.35 -4.95
N LEU A 745 34.17 -3.96 -3.82
CA LEU A 745 33.47 -3.63 -2.58
C LEU A 745 32.30 -2.63 -2.76
N PRO A 746 32.38 -1.56 -3.57
CA PRO A 746 31.24 -0.67 -3.79
C PRO A 746 29.99 -1.38 -4.33
N CYS A 747 30.15 -2.39 -5.19
CA CYS A 747 29.06 -3.21 -5.71
C CYS A 747 28.45 -4.09 -4.60
N PHE A 748 29.30 -4.70 -3.77
CA PHE A 748 28.87 -5.51 -2.65
C PHE A 748 28.13 -4.70 -1.58
N ILE A 749 28.60 -3.48 -1.26
CA ILE A 749 27.92 -2.55 -0.36
C ILE A 749 26.54 -2.19 -0.90
N ALA A 750 26.42 -2.00 -2.21
CA ALA A 750 25.14 -1.70 -2.83
C ALA A 750 24.16 -2.88 -2.66
N LEU A 751 24.60 -4.14 -2.82
CA LEU A 751 23.78 -5.33 -2.56
C LEU A 751 23.38 -5.42 -1.09
N ARG A 752 24.32 -5.28 -0.16
CA ARG A 752 24.01 -5.29 1.28
C ARG A 752 22.95 -4.24 1.60
N ASN A 753 23.13 -3.01 1.12
CA ASN A 753 22.15 -1.95 1.33
C ASN A 753 20.79 -2.32 0.73
N ALA A 754 20.71 -2.99 -0.42
CA ALA A 754 19.43 -3.46 -0.95
C ALA A 754 18.80 -4.58 -0.08
N LEU A 755 19.61 -5.51 0.45
CA LEU A 755 19.13 -6.59 1.32
C LEU A 755 18.70 -6.10 2.73
N GLU A 756 19.31 -5.03 3.25
CA GLU A 756 19.02 -4.46 4.58
C GLU A 756 18.09 -3.24 4.54
N HIS A 757 18.05 -2.53 3.41
CA HIS A 757 17.33 -1.27 3.22
C HIS A 757 16.60 -1.31 1.87
N ASN A 758 15.48 -2.04 1.84
CA ASN A 758 14.59 -1.99 0.68
C ASN A 758 14.02 -0.56 0.49
N ASP A 759 13.85 -0.18 -0.78
CA ASP A 759 13.18 1.05 -1.19
C ASP A 759 11.74 1.04 -0.63
N PRO A 760 11.27 2.10 0.06
CA PRO A 760 9.92 2.17 0.61
C PRO A 760 8.81 1.87 -0.41
N VAL A 761 9.02 2.18 -1.69
CA VAL A 761 8.08 1.91 -2.78
C VAL A 761 8.06 0.41 -3.11
N ILE A 762 9.22 -0.24 -3.05
CA ILE A 762 9.42 -1.68 -3.26
C ILE A 762 8.94 -2.48 -2.03
N ASP A 763 9.14 -1.96 -0.82
CA ASP A 763 8.77 -2.51 0.51
C ASP A 763 7.27 -2.81 0.70
N SER A 764 6.43 -2.26 -0.15
CA SER A 764 4.97 -2.22 -0.02
C SER A 764 4.22 -3.18 -0.93
N LYS A 765 4.85 -3.56 -2.04
CA LYS A 765 4.33 -4.58 -2.94
C LYS A 765 4.78 -5.88 -2.32
N ASP A 766 3.88 -6.59 -1.64
CA ASP A 766 4.16 -7.89 -0.99
C ASP A 766 4.90 -8.88 -1.89
N ASN A 767 4.83 -8.69 -3.20
CA ASN A 767 5.65 -9.41 -4.15
C ASN A 767 7.14 -9.37 -3.78
N ASN A 768 7.71 -8.27 -3.27
CA ASN A 768 9.17 -8.07 -3.16
C ASN A 768 9.82 -8.48 -1.81
N PHE A 769 9.06 -8.73 -0.72
CA PHE A 769 9.66 -8.78 0.63
C PHE A 769 10.66 -9.93 0.84
N ILE A 770 10.35 -11.13 0.33
CA ILE A 770 11.25 -12.29 0.31
C ILE A 770 11.28 -12.80 -1.12
N GLN A 771 11.21 -11.92 -2.11
CA GLN A 771 10.92 -12.33 -3.47
C GLN A 771 12.09 -13.14 -4.03
N MET A 772 12.04 -14.47 -3.90
CA MET A 772 13.08 -15.39 -4.32
C MET A 772 13.50 -15.11 -5.76
N GLN A 773 12.53 -14.75 -6.60
CA GLN A 773 12.72 -14.26 -7.96
C GLN A 773 12.70 -12.72 -8.02
N SER A 774 13.50 -12.02 -7.23
CA SER A 774 13.80 -10.60 -7.45
C SER A 774 15.18 -10.46 -8.10
N ASN A 775 15.36 -9.39 -8.88
CA ASN A 775 16.68 -9.07 -9.42
C ASN A 775 17.73 -8.86 -8.31
N THR A 776 17.33 -8.42 -7.11
CA THR A 776 18.20 -8.33 -5.93
C THR A 776 18.71 -9.71 -5.49
N ASN A 777 17.85 -10.73 -5.49
CA ASN A 777 18.24 -12.09 -5.12
C ASN A 777 19.02 -12.81 -6.23
N ILE A 778 18.76 -12.50 -7.50
CA ILE A 778 19.62 -12.92 -8.61
C ILE A 778 21.03 -12.33 -8.47
N LEU A 779 21.12 -11.03 -8.18
CA LEU A 779 22.40 -10.37 -7.91
C LEU A 779 23.09 -10.96 -6.67
N MET A 780 22.33 -11.28 -5.62
CA MET A 780 22.84 -11.99 -4.45
C MET A 780 23.45 -13.34 -4.85
N ALA A 781 22.80 -14.11 -5.73
CA ALA A 781 23.34 -15.38 -6.21
C ALA A 781 24.64 -15.21 -7.02
N GLN A 782 24.71 -14.21 -7.89
CA GLN A 782 25.94 -13.90 -8.64
C GLN A 782 27.09 -13.51 -7.71
N ILE A 783 26.83 -12.62 -6.74
CA ILE A 783 27.85 -12.21 -5.75
C ILE A 783 28.24 -13.38 -4.84
N THR A 784 27.29 -14.25 -4.48
CA THR A 784 27.58 -15.48 -3.72
C THR A 784 28.56 -16.36 -4.47
N HIS A 785 28.31 -16.61 -5.76
CA HIS A 785 29.19 -17.38 -6.62
C HIS A 785 30.57 -16.72 -6.74
N GLU A 786 30.62 -15.42 -7.00
CA GLU A 786 31.88 -14.66 -7.09
C GLU A 786 32.71 -14.73 -5.81
N LEU A 787 32.09 -14.54 -4.64
CA LEU A 787 32.77 -14.63 -3.35
C LEU A 787 33.41 -16.01 -3.16
N ILE A 788 32.70 -17.09 -3.47
CA ILE A 788 33.21 -18.44 -3.27
C ILE A 788 34.25 -18.84 -4.33
N ASP A 789 34.01 -18.54 -5.60
CA ASP A 789 34.87 -18.94 -6.72
C ASP A 789 36.18 -18.14 -6.74
N GLN A 790 36.12 -16.82 -6.56
CA GLN A 790 37.28 -15.93 -6.75
C GLN A 790 38.00 -15.59 -5.45
N PHE A 791 37.28 -15.42 -4.34
CA PHE A 791 37.84 -14.82 -3.13
C PHE A 791 37.99 -15.77 -1.94
N PHE A 792 37.36 -16.95 -1.95
CA PHE A 792 37.40 -17.90 -0.84
C PHE A 792 38.83 -18.32 -0.49
N VAL A 793 39.61 -18.81 -1.46
CA VAL A 793 40.97 -19.32 -1.20
C VAL A 793 41.91 -18.23 -0.69
N ALA A 794 41.81 -17.03 -1.25
CA ALA A 794 42.62 -15.88 -0.81
C ALA A 794 42.27 -15.47 0.63
N THR A 795 40.98 -15.36 0.94
CA THR A 795 40.48 -15.04 2.30
C THR A 795 40.93 -16.07 3.33
N MET A 796 40.88 -17.36 2.99
CA MET A 796 41.30 -18.42 3.91
C MET A 796 42.81 -18.47 4.14
N LYS A 797 43.63 -17.97 3.20
CA LYS A 797 45.10 -17.91 3.32
C LYS A 797 45.63 -16.62 3.92
N ALA A 798 44.78 -15.60 4.06
CA ALA A 798 45.21 -14.30 4.53
C ALA A 798 45.71 -14.37 5.98
N ASP A 799 46.80 -13.66 6.26
CA ASP A 799 47.48 -13.63 7.56
C ASP A 799 47.29 -12.24 8.20
N PRO A 800 46.74 -12.15 9.42
CA PRO A 800 46.51 -10.86 10.07
C PRO A 800 47.81 -10.09 10.36
N ILE A 801 48.97 -10.76 10.45
CA ILE A 801 50.27 -10.10 10.66
C ILE A 801 50.65 -9.23 9.45
N LEU A 802 50.17 -9.57 8.25
CA LEU A 802 50.41 -8.78 7.04
C LEU A 802 49.46 -7.57 6.91
N MET A 803 48.46 -7.46 7.80
CA MET A 803 47.40 -6.45 7.73
C MET A 803 47.58 -5.29 8.71
N ALA A 804 48.30 -5.52 9.81
CA ALA A 804 48.52 -4.50 10.84
C ALA A 804 49.78 -4.82 11.66
N ASP A 805 50.48 -3.78 12.13
CA ASP A 805 51.67 -3.93 12.97
C ASP A 805 51.38 -4.67 14.29
N ASN A 806 50.23 -4.38 14.92
CA ASN A 806 49.73 -5.07 16.11
C ASN A 806 48.31 -5.62 15.84
N PRO A 807 48.17 -6.81 15.23
CA PRO A 807 46.88 -7.32 14.80
C PRO A 807 45.94 -7.73 15.94
N ASP A 808 46.44 -7.79 17.17
CA ASP A 808 45.70 -8.13 18.39
C ASP A 808 45.17 -6.91 19.16
N ASP A 809 45.62 -5.69 18.81
CA ASP A 809 45.15 -4.48 19.47
C ASP A 809 43.66 -4.24 19.13
N PHE A 810 42.88 -3.88 20.15
CA PHE A 810 41.48 -3.51 19.94
C PHE A 810 41.38 -2.26 19.07
N ILE A 811 40.42 -2.26 18.16
CA ILE A 811 40.14 -1.10 17.32
C ILE A 811 39.35 -0.11 18.16
N THR A 812 39.90 1.09 18.33
CA THR A 812 39.22 2.19 19.02
C THR A 812 38.25 2.90 18.07
N GLU A 813 37.15 3.43 18.62
CA GLU A 813 36.03 4.06 17.91
C GLU A 813 36.35 5.39 17.19
N LYS A 814 37.61 5.65 16.81
CA LYS A 814 37.92 6.74 15.88
C LYS A 814 37.34 6.38 14.51
N GLU A 815 36.79 7.39 13.84
CA GLU A 815 36.17 7.25 12.51
C GLU A 815 37.15 6.61 11.50
N THR A 816 37.14 5.29 11.38
CA THR A 816 37.74 4.58 10.25
C THR A 816 36.92 4.96 9.01
N PRO A 817 37.52 5.59 7.98
CA PRO A 817 36.79 5.98 6.79
C PRO A 817 36.17 4.75 6.15
N ARG A 818 34.83 4.65 6.14
CA ARG A 818 34.11 3.56 5.47
C ARG A 818 33.88 3.92 4.01
N SER A 819 34.10 2.95 3.12
CA SER A 819 33.75 3.08 1.71
C SER A 819 32.24 3.31 1.57
N LYS A 820 31.87 4.36 0.81
CA LYS A 820 30.47 4.73 0.55
C LYS A 820 29.99 4.13 -0.76
N GLN A 821 28.69 3.88 -0.84
CA GLN A 821 28.03 3.50 -2.08
C GLN A 821 28.25 4.58 -3.15
N ALA A 822 28.82 4.21 -4.29
CA ALA A 822 29.10 5.15 -5.40
C ALA A 822 27.85 5.45 -6.25
N ALA A 823 26.95 4.46 -6.43
CA ALA A 823 25.71 4.57 -7.19
C ALA A 823 24.63 3.61 -6.68
N ALA A 824 23.36 3.87 -6.99
CA ALA A 824 22.26 2.91 -6.76
C ALA A 824 22.51 1.60 -7.52
N ILE A 825 22.00 0.48 -6.99
CA ILE A 825 22.05 -0.81 -7.71
C ILE A 825 21.33 -0.66 -9.06
N ASP A 826 21.99 -1.07 -10.14
CA ASP A 826 21.35 -1.26 -11.44
C ASP A 826 21.14 -2.75 -11.67
N CYS A 827 19.88 -3.17 -11.52
CA CYS A 827 19.41 -4.54 -11.70
C CYS A 827 18.68 -4.72 -13.05
N THR A 828 18.70 -3.73 -13.93
CA THR A 828 17.81 -3.69 -15.12
C THR A 828 18.21 -4.66 -16.23
N THR A 829 19.43 -5.19 -16.19
CA THR A 829 20.01 -6.10 -17.19
C THR A 829 19.96 -7.59 -16.80
N LEU A 830 19.40 -7.92 -15.63
CA LEU A 830 19.34 -9.31 -15.13
C LEU A 830 18.09 -10.03 -15.65
N GLU A 831 18.26 -11.18 -16.29
CA GLU A 831 17.18 -12.02 -16.81
C GLU A 831 16.85 -13.19 -15.86
N TYR A 832 15.55 -13.44 -15.67
CA TYR A 832 15.05 -14.56 -14.89
C TYR A 832 15.34 -15.90 -15.57
N PRO A 833 15.64 -16.96 -14.81
CA PRO A 833 15.60 -18.30 -15.36
C PRO A 833 14.13 -18.67 -15.66
N ASP A 834 13.86 -19.30 -16.81
CA ASP A 834 12.55 -19.87 -17.13
C ASP A 834 12.26 -21.07 -16.20
N LEU A 835 11.81 -20.77 -14.97
CA LEU A 835 11.36 -21.77 -14.01
C LEU A 835 9.84 -21.91 -14.13
N PRO A 836 9.29 -23.15 -14.16
CA PRO A 836 7.85 -23.34 -14.16
C PRO A 836 7.24 -22.76 -12.88
N VAL A 837 6.18 -21.95 -13.03
CA VAL A 837 5.38 -21.44 -11.92
C VAL A 837 4.85 -22.63 -11.13
N ARG A 838 5.23 -22.72 -9.85
CA ARG A 838 4.76 -23.79 -8.96
C ARG A 838 3.43 -23.38 -8.34
N MET A 839 2.48 -24.31 -8.37
CA MET A 839 1.12 -24.09 -7.92
C MET A 839 0.77 -25.10 -6.82
N ILE A 840 0.20 -24.64 -5.71
CA ILE A 840 -0.39 -25.52 -4.68
C ILE A 840 -1.90 -25.62 -4.93
N PRO A 841 -2.47 -26.85 -5.05
CA PRO A 841 -3.91 -27.02 -5.12
C PRO A 841 -4.57 -26.56 -3.81
N VAL A 842 -5.58 -25.71 -3.95
CA VAL A 842 -6.41 -25.23 -2.85
C VAL A 842 -7.54 -26.22 -2.58
N TYR A 843 -7.73 -26.60 -1.31
CA TYR A 843 -8.81 -27.48 -0.91
C TYR A 843 -9.94 -26.70 -0.25
N GLY A 844 -11.17 -26.96 -0.68
CA GLY A 844 -12.38 -26.37 -0.12
C GLY A 844 -12.67 -26.84 1.31
N VAL A 845 -13.51 -26.07 2.01
CA VAL A 845 -14.05 -26.42 3.31
C VAL A 845 -14.80 -27.76 3.20
N GLY A 846 -14.17 -28.85 3.66
CA GLY A 846 -14.76 -30.20 3.64
C GLY A 846 -13.84 -31.33 3.16
N ALA A 847 -12.67 -31.04 2.58
CA ALA A 847 -11.71 -32.08 2.22
C ALA A 847 -10.95 -32.57 3.47
N ARG A 848 -11.22 -33.80 3.91
CA ARG A 848 -10.43 -34.49 4.93
C ARG A 848 -9.25 -35.16 4.24
N ASP A 849 -8.05 -34.82 4.72
CA ASP A 849 -6.76 -35.49 4.51
C ASP A 849 -5.96 -35.14 3.24
N LEU A 850 -4.89 -34.36 3.44
CA LEU A 850 -3.59 -34.53 2.78
C LEU A 850 -2.47 -33.94 3.67
N PHE A 851 -1.33 -34.62 3.72
CA PHE A 851 -0.20 -34.41 4.63
C PHE A 851 0.96 -33.74 3.88
N PHE A 852 1.57 -32.69 4.46
CA PHE A 852 2.91 -32.24 4.07
C PHE A 852 3.87 -32.53 5.22
N ASN A 853 4.56 -33.67 5.15
CA ASN A 853 5.86 -33.86 5.77
C ASN A 853 6.83 -34.18 4.63
N THR A 854 7.96 -33.48 4.60
CA THR A 854 9.07 -33.61 3.63
C THR A 854 8.71 -33.34 2.16
N VAL A 855 8.90 -32.10 1.70
CA VAL A 855 9.25 -31.88 0.29
C VAL A 855 10.74 -32.16 0.16
N THR A 856 11.11 -33.44 0.02
CA THR A 856 12.40 -33.78 -0.59
C THR A 856 12.29 -33.48 -2.08
N PHE A 857 13.02 -32.48 -2.53
CA PHE A 857 13.22 -32.18 -3.94
C PHE A 857 14.13 -33.26 -4.55
N ASN A 858 13.56 -34.42 -4.91
CA ASN A 858 14.24 -35.31 -5.83
C ASN A 858 13.81 -34.94 -7.25
N SER A 859 14.77 -34.38 -7.98
CA SER A 859 14.76 -34.28 -9.43
C SER A 859 14.79 -35.70 -10.01
N GLU A 860 13.63 -36.32 -10.19
CA GLU A 860 13.38 -37.39 -11.16
C GLU A 860 11.94 -37.88 -11.02
N LEU A 861 11.02 -37.24 -11.75
CA LEU A 861 9.80 -37.88 -12.19
C LEU A 861 9.84 -37.92 -13.71
N HIS A 862 10.42 -38.99 -14.24
CA HIS A 862 10.17 -39.41 -15.61
C HIS A 862 8.70 -39.88 -15.74
N PRO A 863 8.07 -39.65 -16.90
CA PRO A 863 6.65 -39.90 -17.09
C PRO A 863 6.41 -41.40 -17.32
N ALA A 864 5.62 -42.03 -16.45
CA ALA A 864 5.05 -43.33 -16.71
C ALA A 864 3.52 -43.23 -16.73
N GLU A 865 2.99 -43.45 -17.94
CA GLU A 865 1.67 -44.01 -18.24
C GLU A 865 0.44 -43.12 -18.03
N VAL A 866 0.18 -42.32 -19.06
CA VAL A 866 -1.19 -42.06 -19.52
C VAL A 866 -1.80 -43.39 -19.92
N GLN A 867 -2.65 -43.96 -19.06
CA GLN A 867 -3.68 -44.91 -19.48
C GLN A 867 -5.02 -44.18 -19.57
N GLU A 868 -5.45 -43.96 -20.81
CA GLU A 868 -6.85 -43.78 -21.17
C GLU A 868 -7.69 -44.91 -20.57
N SER A 869 -8.73 -44.57 -19.79
CA SER A 869 -10.07 -45.18 -19.87
C SER A 869 -10.94 -44.78 -18.67
N ASN A 870 -11.66 -43.67 -18.78
CA ASN A 870 -12.92 -43.50 -18.06
C ASN A 870 -14.07 -43.70 -19.04
N THR A 871 -14.35 -44.97 -19.34
CA THR A 871 -15.66 -45.39 -19.83
C THR A 871 -16.57 -45.54 -18.62
N ILE A 872 -17.47 -44.58 -18.43
CA ILE A 872 -18.60 -44.71 -17.51
C ILE A 872 -19.55 -45.74 -18.11
N LYS A 873 -19.55 -46.97 -17.59
CA LYS A 873 -20.64 -47.93 -17.75
C LYS A 873 -21.56 -47.84 -16.54
N ILE A 874 -22.75 -47.32 -16.79
CA ILE A 874 -23.91 -47.44 -15.92
C ILE A 874 -24.45 -48.87 -16.07
N GLY A 875 -24.59 -49.57 -14.95
CA GLY A 875 -25.31 -50.85 -14.85
C GLY A 875 -26.58 -50.68 -14.04
N LEU A 876 -27.70 -50.83 -14.74
CA LEU A 876 -29.10 -51.11 -14.36
C LEU A 876 -29.33 -51.63 -12.92
N ASP A 877 -30.15 -50.93 -12.12
CA ASP A 877 -31.62 -51.09 -12.04
C ASP A 877 -32.29 -49.78 -11.58
#